data_AF-A0A938GRW6-F1
#
_entry.id   AF-A0A938GRW6-F1
#
_cell.length_a   1.000
_cell.length_b   1.000
_cell.length_c   1.000
_cell.angle_alpha   90.00
_cell.angle_beta   90.00
_cell.angle_gamma   90.00
#
_symmetry.space_group_name_H-M   'P 1'
#
loop_
_entity.id
_entity.type
_entity.pdbx_description
1 polymer ?
#
loop_
_entity_poly.entity_id
_entity_poly.type
_entity_poly.pdbx_seq_one_letter_code
_entity_poly.pdbx_strand_id
1 'polypeptide(L)'
;MPAPSRPPQSNHLCSKTLRLHPPIPSSRSIAISRPQSPCRSRSLTKSVIARFETERQALAMMDHPNIAKVLDAGTTGPDLRGSVLECGSPLPLSSAPDGPKAPEGWRRPRPGGSSEHLPTGRPYFVMELVRGIKITDYCDQANLTTNQRLNLFIKVCQAIQHAHQKGIIHRDIKPSNILVTLHDGVPVPKVIDFGIAKATEGRLSDLTVYTELHQFIGTPAYMSPEQAEKTSLDIDTRSDIYSLGVLLYELLTGRTPFDPKKLLEAGLDEIRRTIREVEPPRPSTRLSTLAHGDLTTVAKARGSESIKLVSLIRGDLDWIVMKALEKDCTRRYDTANGFAADVKRFLTNEPVVARPPSAAYKFEKLVRRNKLAFAAAAAIAATLLLGAAVSTWQTVRAGREAERATREARRAQEAQVKEAHASQRAVQAELLTRRNLYVADMDLAFRSFEAGDHSAAHKLVRKYSKPGIHPDPRVWEWRYLWGQTHERRSIVLGHHDSLTLWVEFAPHGRWLGSIDSEGTLKLWDVNMRREWISTNLFPGRVNPSLAWSPDGRLVAVGSFDGALKIWNVKNQRIEATESLHEKIWQVAWSPDGKVLAGAGDLEVRLLDTETRKELRRIPSERPFKLWGQSVASATLARNARIRPESCQATTT
;
A
#
# COMPACT_ATOMS: atom_id res chain seq x y z
N MET A 1 6.75 -80.71 17.81
CA MET A 1 7.07 -81.88 16.94
C MET A 1 5.84 -82.17 16.09
N PRO A 2 5.96 -82.62 14.82
CA PRO A 2 7.15 -82.81 13.97
C PRO A 2 7.20 -81.76 12.82
N ALA A 3 8.35 -81.17 12.48
CA ALA A 3 9.47 -81.65 11.66
C ALA A 3 9.29 -81.41 10.13
N PRO A 4 10.29 -80.82 9.44
CA PRO A 4 10.21 -80.37 8.05
C PRO A 4 10.63 -81.46 7.05
N SER A 5 10.04 -81.45 5.85
CA SER A 5 10.48 -82.30 4.72
C SER A 5 11.63 -81.65 3.93
N ARG A 6 12.73 -82.38 3.85
CA ARG A 6 13.96 -82.10 3.08
C ARG A 6 13.74 -82.18 1.55
N PRO A 7 14.64 -81.56 0.75
CA PRO A 7 14.60 -81.59 -0.71
C PRO A 7 15.25 -82.86 -1.28
N PRO A 8 14.99 -83.23 -2.56
CA PRO A 8 15.74 -84.28 -3.22
C PRO A 8 17.07 -83.76 -3.78
N GLN A 9 18.08 -84.63 -3.67
CA GLN A 9 19.48 -84.43 -3.97
C GLN A 9 19.82 -84.52 -5.47
N SER A 10 20.97 -83.93 -5.75
CA SER A 10 21.85 -84.03 -6.91
C SER A 10 22.10 -85.45 -7.43
N ASN A 11 22.15 -85.59 -8.77
CA ASN A 11 22.98 -86.60 -9.43
C ASN A 11 24.28 -85.96 -9.94
N HIS A 12 25.40 -86.49 -9.47
CA HIS A 12 26.74 -86.28 -10.01
C HIS A 12 26.98 -87.14 -11.26
N LEU A 13 27.78 -86.61 -12.20
CA LEU A 13 28.71 -87.24 -13.18
C LEU A 13 28.75 -86.28 -14.38
N CYS A 14 29.86 -85.76 -14.90
CA CYS A 14 31.22 -86.29 -15.00
C CYS A 14 32.19 -85.13 -15.24
N SER A 15 33.33 -85.14 -14.54
CA SER A 15 34.44 -84.21 -14.74
C SER A 15 35.18 -84.53 -16.06
N LYS A 16 35.19 -83.58 -16.99
CA LYS A 16 36.26 -83.47 -17.98
C LYS A 16 36.97 -82.13 -17.79
N THR A 17 38.17 -82.22 -17.23
CA THR A 17 39.14 -81.14 -17.14
C THR A 17 39.67 -80.85 -18.55
N LEU A 18 39.09 -79.87 -19.25
CA LEU A 18 39.72 -79.26 -20.42
C LEU A 18 40.37 -77.95 -19.97
N ARG A 19 41.68 -77.86 -20.19
CA ARG A 19 42.51 -76.68 -19.87
C ARG A 19 41.95 -75.44 -20.56
N LEU A 20 41.81 -74.37 -19.78
CA LEU A 20 41.44 -73.03 -20.20
C LEU A 20 42.48 -72.48 -21.20
N HIS A 21 42.05 -72.27 -22.45
CA HIS A 21 42.60 -71.20 -23.27
C HIS A 21 41.99 -69.87 -22.80
N PRO A 22 42.73 -68.74 -22.87
CA PRO A 22 42.21 -67.44 -22.45
C PRO A 22 41.01 -67.04 -23.34
N PRO A 23 40.03 -66.28 -22.82
CA PRO A 23 38.91 -65.84 -23.63
C PRO A 23 39.41 -64.88 -24.71
N ILE A 24 39.12 -65.26 -25.95
CA ILE A 24 39.13 -64.39 -27.14
C ILE A 24 38.41 -63.08 -26.76
N PRO A 25 38.93 -61.89 -27.12
CA PRO A 25 38.27 -60.63 -26.78
C PRO A 25 36.83 -60.64 -27.30
N SER A 26 35.90 -60.28 -26.42
CA SER A 26 34.45 -60.28 -26.63
C SER A 26 34.07 -59.83 -28.04
N SER A 27 33.43 -60.71 -28.81
CA SER A 27 32.76 -60.36 -30.06
C SER A 27 31.78 -59.21 -29.80
N ARG A 28 32.08 -58.00 -30.29
CA ARG A 28 31.13 -56.88 -30.26
C ARG A 28 29.92 -57.26 -31.12
N SER A 29 28.72 -57.26 -30.54
CA SER A 29 27.49 -57.45 -31.32
C SER A 29 27.23 -56.21 -32.17
N ILE A 30 27.02 -56.42 -33.48
CA ILE A 30 26.78 -55.38 -34.48
C ILE A 30 25.47 -55.64 -35.21
N ALA A 31 24.78 -54.58 -35.65
CA ALA A 31 23.63 -54.69 -36.52
C ALA A 31 24.08 -54.53 -37.98
N ILE A 32 23.55 -55.35 -38.89
CA ILE A 32 23.86 -55.24 -40.33
C ILE A 32 22.57 -54.87 -41.06
N SER A 33 22.53 -53.66 -41.61
CA SER A 33 21.44 -53.20 -42.47
C SER A 33 21.78 -53.48 -43.93
N ARG A 34 20.83 -54.10 -44.65
CA ARG A 34 20.95 -54.41 -46.09
C ARG A 34 19.83 -53.68 -46.83
N PRO A 35 20.13 -52.79 -47.79
CA PRO A 35 19.14 -52.21 -48.68
C PRO A 35 18.41 -53.32 -49.44
N GLN A 36 17.08 -53.28 -49.44
CA GLN A 36 16.29 -54.20 -50.24
C GLN A 36 16.39 -53.76 -51.70
N SER A 37 17.10 -54.53 -52.53
CA SER A 37 17.10 -54.35 -53.98
C SER A 37 16.12 -55.34 -54.62
N PRO A 38 15.23 -54.94 -55.56
CA PRO A 38 14.25 -55.84 -56.14
C PRO A 38 14.86 -56.91 -57.08
N CYS A 39 16.10 -56.75 -57.51
CA CYS A 39 16.70 -57.65 -58.50
C CYS A 39 17.53 -58.77 -57.88
N ARG A 40 17.15 -60.03 -58.16
CA ARG A 40 17.97 -61.21 -57.89
C ARG A 40 19.12 -61.43 -58.90
N SER A 41 19.32 -60.57 -59.91
CA SER A 41 20.32 -60.87 -60.95
C SER A 41 20.76 -59.71 -61.87
N ARG A 42 20.71 -58.42 -61.48
CA ARG A 42 21.21 -57.34 -62.35
C ARG A 42 22.09 -56.34 -61.61
N SER A 43 23.15 -55.91 -62.30
CA SER A 43 24.16 -54.92 -61.90
C SER A 43 23.50 -53.63 -61.40
N LEU A 44 23.91 -53.14 -60.24
CA LEU A 44 23.55 -51.82 -59.72
C LEU A 44 24.02 -50.75 -60.73
N THR A 45 23.20 -49.74 -61.00
CA THR A 45 23.56 -48.64 -61.90
C THR A 45 24.59 -47.71 -61.26
N LYS A 46 25.46 -47.07 -62.06
CA LYS A 46 26.50 -46.13 -61.57
C LYS A 46 25.93 -45.03 -60.65
N SER A 47 24.69 -44.59 -60.90
CA SER A 47 23.99 -43.60 -60.06
C SER A 47 23.60 -44.10 -58.67
N VAL A 48 23.32 -45.40 -58.52
CA VAL A 48 22.98 -45.99 -57.23
C VAL A 48 24.22 -46.14 -56.35
N ILE A 49 25.34 -46.54 -56.95
CA ILE A 49 26.63 -46.65 -56.25
C ILE A 49 27.12 -45.27 -55.79
N ALA A 50 27.06 -44.25 -56.67
CA ALA A 50 27.45 -42.88 -56.31
C ALA A 50 26.60 -42.29 -55.17
N ARG A 51 25.29 -42.58 -55.13
CA ARG A 51 24.41 -42.19 -54.01
C ARG A 51 24.76 -42.94 -52.73
N PHE A 52 24.99 -44.25 -52.81
CA PHE A 52 25.42 -45.06 -51.68
C PHE A 52 26.74 -44.55 -51.08
N GLU A 53 27.72 -44.16 -51.91
CA GLU A 53 28.98 -43.59 -51.45
C GLU A 53 28.81 -42.22 -50.77
N THR A 54 27.92 -41.38 -51.31
CA THR A 54 27.58 -40.07 -50.73
C THR A 54 26.93 -40.22 -49.36
N GLU A 55 25.93 -41.11 -49.24
CA GLU A 55 25.28 -41.42 -47.96
C GLU A 55 26.25 -42.06 -46.97
N ARG A 56 27.14 -42.96 -47.43
CA ARG A 56 28.18 -43.57 -46.60
C ARG A 56 29.09 -42.52 -45.95
N GLN A 57 29.56 -41.55 -46.73
CA GLN A 57 30.39 -40.46 -46.20
C GLN A 57 29.62 -39.59 -45.21
N ALA A 58 28.36 -39.26 -45.51
CA ALA A 58 27.53 -38.45 -44.64
C ALA A 58 27.26 -39.16 -43.29
N LEU A 59 26.91 -40.45 -43.32
CA LEU A 59 26.69 -41.30 -42.14
C LEU A 59 27.95 -41.52 -41.31
N ALA A 60 29.12 -41.66 -41.94
CA ALA A 60 30.39 -41.78 -41.23
C ALA A 60 30.77 -40.49 -40.47
N MET A 61 30.26 -39.33 -40.91
CA MET A 61 30.43 -38.03 -40.25
C MET A 61 29.33 -37.70 -39.23
N MET A 62 28.39 -38.61 -38.97
CA MET A 62 27.34 -38.43 -37.97
C MET A 62 27.82 -38.88 -36.59
N ASP A 63 28.26 -37.92 -35.78
CA ASP A 63 28.54 -38.14 -34.36
C ASP A 63 27.52 -37.37 -33.51
N HIS A 64 26.54 -38.11 -32.98
CA HIS A 64 25.52 -37.55 -32.10
C HIS A 64 25.07 -38.62 -31.08
N PRO A 65 24.91 -38.28 -29.79
CA PRO A 65 24.58 -39.25 -28.75
C PRO A 65 23.23 -39.98 -28.97
N ASN A 66 22.30 -39.33 -29.66
CA ASN A 66 20.96 -39.86 -29.97
C ASN A 66 20.83 -40.47 -31.38
N ILE A 67 21.95 -40.75 -32.05
CA ILE A 67 21.99 -41.43 -33.36
C ILE A 67 22.83 -42.69 -33.20
N ALA A 68 22.38 -43.81 -33.76
CA ALA A 68 23.17 -45.03 -33.78
C ALA A 68 24.40 -44.85 -34.69
N LYS A 69 25.57 -45.20 -34.18
CA LYS A 69 26.81 -45.02 -34.94
C LYS A 69 26.92 -46.02 -36.08
N VAL A 70 27.29 -45.54 -37.26
CA VAL A 70 27.72 -46.42 -38.36
C VAL A 70 29.18 -46.77 -38.13
N LEU A 71 29.47 -48.07 -38.03
CA LEU A 71 30.80 -48.60 -37.72
C LEU A 71 31.58 -48.94 -38.99
N ASP A 72 30.90 -49.47 -40.00
CA ASP A 72 31.49 -49.86 -41.28
C ASP A 72 30.41 -49.90 -42.39
N ALA A 73 30.82 -49.89 -43.65
CA ALA A 73 29.93 -50.03 -44.80
C ALA A 73 30.68 -50.56 -46.02
N GLY A 74 30.08 -51.52 -46.73
CA GLY A 74 30.70 -52.19 -47.87
C GLY A 74 29.71 -52.76 -48.87
N THR A 75 30.22 -53.51 -49.84
CA THR A 75 29.43 -54.27 -50.83
C THR A 75 29.81 -55.74 -50.76
N THR A 76 28.84 -56.67 -50.81
CA THR A 76 29.13 -58.11 -50.76
C THR A 76 29.77 -58.61 -52.06
N GLY A 77 30.89 -59.34 -52.05
CA GLY A 77 31.45 -59.93 -53.28
C GLY A 77 30.50 -60.97 -53.95
N PRO A 78 30.68 -61.30 -55.24
CA PRO A 78 29.79 -62.22 -55.96
C PRO A 78 29.86 -63.71 -55.54
N ASP A 79 30.76 -64.11 -54.64
CA ASP A 79 30.82 -65.50 -54.17
C ASP A 79 31.09 -65.58 -52.66
N LEU A 80 30.08 -66.02 -51.90
CA LEU A 80 30.25 -66.46 -50.52
C LEU A 80 29.42 -67.73 -50.29
N ARG A 81 29.94 -68.86 -50.79
CA ARG A 81 29.76 -70.15 -50.10
C ARG A 81 30.93 -70.30 -49.15
N GLY A 82 30.67 -70.15 -47.86
CA GLY A 82 31.52 -70.62 -46.76
C GLY A 82 32.90 -70.00 -46.65
N SER A 83 33.03 -68.88 -45.96
CA SER A 83 34.25 -68.55 -45.20
C SER A 83 34.00 -67.39 -44.24
N VAL A 84 34.66 -67.47 -43.10
CA VAL A 84 34.63 -66.54 -41.97
C VAL A 84 35.03 -65.13 -42.44
N LEU A 85 34.28 -64.11 -42.01
CA LEU A 85 34.59 -62.70 -42.24
C LEU A 85 35.90 -62.31 -41.52
N GLU A 86 36.99 -62.15 -42.25
CA GLU A 86 38.16 -61.40 -41.78
C GLU A 86 37.93 -59.90 -41.98
N CYS A 87 38.17 -59.13 -40.92
CA CYS A 87 38.00 -57.69 -40.85
C CYS A 87 39.03 -56.95 -41.73
N GLY A 88 38.54 -56.04 -42.57
CA GLY A 88 39.37 -55.10 -43.34
C GLY A 88 40.07 -54.06 -42.46
N SER A 89 41.23 -53.63 -42.92
CA SER A 89 42.26 -52.83 -42.24
C SER A 89 41.80 -51.47 -41.69
N PRO A 90 42.43 -50.96 -40.60
CA PRO A 90 42.08 -49.67 -39.99
C PRO A 90 42.57 -48.45 -40.80
N LEU A 91 41.83 -47.36 -40.66
CA LEU A 91 42.06 -46.02 -41.26
C LEU A 91 43.47 -45.46 -40.93
N PRO A 92 44.14 -44.78 -41.88
CA PRO A 92 45.34 -44.00 -41.56
C PRO A 92 44.96 -42.61 -41.00
N LEU A 93 45.46 -42.28 -39.82
CA LEU A 93 45.65 -40.89 -39.38
C LEU A 93 46.98 -40.38 -39.94
N SER A 94 47.01 -39.23 -40.63
CA SER A 94 48.18 -38.34 -40.65
C SER A 94 47.88 -36.96 -41.22
N SER A 95 48.37 -35.97 -40.48
CA SER A 95 48.61 -34.53 -40.67
C SER A 95 48.92 -33.98 -42.07
N ALA A 96 48.51 -32.71 -42.27
CA ALA A 96 49.14 -31.72 -43.16
C ALA A 96 50.05 -30.77 -42.32
N PRO A 97 50.86 -29.84 -42.89
CA PRO A 97 51.06 -29.49 -44.31
C PRO A 97 52.55 -29.39 -44.75
N ASP A 98 52.80 -29.33 -46.06
CA ASP A 98 53.77 -28.42 -46.70
C ASP A 98 53.59 -28.43 -48.23
N GLY A 99 53.56 -27.25 -48.84
CA GLY A 99 53.42 -27.04 -50.30
C GLY A 99 54.78 -27.01 -51.03
N PRO A 100 54.87 -26.37 -52.21
CA PRO A 100 54.23 -26.78 -53.46
C PRO A 100 55.26 -26.98 -54.57
N LYS A 101 55.13 -28.02 -55.42
CA LYS A 101 55.77 -28.06 -56.75
C LYS A 101 54.93 -28.86 -57.76
N ALA A 102 54.41 -28.15 -58.76
CA ALA A 102 54.19 -28.63 -60.13
C ALA A 102 55.30 -27.99 -61.01
N PRO A 103 55.60 -28.41 -62.26
CA PRO A 103 54.72 -29.15 -63.20
C PRO A 103 55.42 -30.24 -64.06
N GLU A 104 54.63 -31.04 -64.78
CA GLU A 104 54.78 -31.34 -66.22
C GLU A 104 53.98 -32.62 -66.61
N GLY A 105 53.33 -32.59 -67.78
CA GLY A 105 52.84 -33.80 -68.44
C GLY A 105 51.32 -33.90 -68.64
N TRP A 106 50.70 -32.94 -69.34
CA TRP A 106 49.39 -33.17 -69.96
C TRP A 106 49.54 -34.19 -71.11
N ARG A 107 49.17 -35.45 -70.87
CA ARG A 107 48.76 -36.38 -71.93
C ARG A 107 47.32 -36.80 -71.71
N ARG A 108 46.46 -36.43 -72.66
CA ARG A 108 45.08 -36.92 -72.79
C ARG A 108 45.09 -38.45 -73.01
N PRO A 109 44.22 -39.25 -72.38
CA PRO A 109 43.92 -40.60 -72.85
C PRO A 109 42.83 -40.55 -73.92
N ARG A 110 43.04 -41.29 -75.02
CA ARG A 110 42.02 -41.64 -76.03
C ARG A 110 41.07 -42.72 -75.45
N PRO A 111 39.83 -42.83 -75.95
CA PRO A 111 38.82 -43.73 -75.40
C PRO A 111 39.10 -45.16 -75.86
N GLY A 112 39.72 -45.96 -75.00
CA GLY A 112 39.85 -47.41 -75.14
C GLY A 112 39.08 -48.08 -74.01
N GLY A 113 38.11 -48.92 -74.37
CA GLY A 113 37.23 -49.61 -73.43
C GLY A 113 38.01 -50.50 -72.46
N SER A 114 38.01 -50.12 -71.19
CA SER A 114 38.11 -51.05 -70.07
C SER A 114 36.74 -51.12 -69.45
N SER A 115 36.11 -52.30 -69.50
CA SER A 115 34.92 -52.57 -68.70
C SER A 115 35.30 -52.44 -67.23
N GLU A 116 35.04 -51.27 -66.62
CA GLU A 116 34.95 -51.15 -65.18
C GLU A 116 33.88 -52.13 -64.73
N HIS A 117 34.30 -53.28 -64.21
CA HIS A 117 33.43 -54.15 -63.45
C HIS A 117 32.96 -53.34 -62.23
N LEU A 118 31.75 -52.78 -62.31
CA LEU A 118 31.06 -52.27 -61.12
C LEU A 118 31.03 -53.40 -60.09
N PRO A 119 31.38 -53.16 -58.82
CA PRO A 119 31.30 -54.17 -57.79
C PRO A 119 29.87 -54.74 -57.80
N THR A 120 29.73 -56.03 -58.14
CA THR A 120 28.46 -56.75 -58.30
C THR A 120 27.82 -57.11 -56.97
N GLY A 121 28.06 -56.29 -55.95
CA GLY A 121 27.74 -56.57 -54.57
C GLY A 121 26.58 -55.77 -54.03
N ARG A 122 25.76 -56.40 -53.19
CA ARG A 122 24.71 -55.68 -52.47
C ARG A 122 25.37 -54.78 -51.42
N PRO A 123 25.04 -53.49 -51.38
CA PRO A 123 25.53 -52.61 -50.33
C PRO A 123 25.06 -53.09 -48.96
N TYR A 124 25.84 -52.84 -47.92
CA TYR A 124 25.45 -53.07 -46.54
C TYR A 124 26.09 -52.03 -45.62
N PHE A 125 25.41 -51.75 -44.52
CA PHE A 125 25.90 -50.92 -43.42
C PHE A 125 26.00 -51.75 -42.15
N VAL A 126 27.12 -51.62 -41.45
CA VAL A 126 27.33 -52.16 -40.12
C VAL A 126 27.13 -51.02 -39.12
N MET A 127 26.20 -51.20 -38.20
CA MET A 127 25.76 -50.18 -37.25
C MET A 127 25.89 -50.69 -35.81
N GLU A 128 25.99 -49.75 -34.87
CA GLU A 128 25.87 -50.00 -33.43
C GLU A 128 24.57 -50.77 -33.15
N LEU A 129 24.68 -51.94 -32.51
CA LEU A 129 23.50 -52.67 -32.05
C LEU A 129 22.89 -51.95 -30.84
N VAL A 130 21.80 -51.23 -31.06
CA VAL A 130 21.07 -50.54 -30.00
C VAL A 130 20.09 -51.51 -29.33
N ARG A 131 20.43 -51.97 -28.12
CA ARG A 131 19.54 -52.80 -27.28
C ARG A 131 18.54 -51.91 -26.54
N GLY A 132 17.52 -51.44 -27.25
CA GLY A 132 16.47 -50.59 -26.69
C GLY A 132 15.07 -51.06 -27.02
N ILE A 133 14.07 -50.42 -26.42
CA ILE A 133 12.65 -50.61 -26.73
C ILE A 133 12.11 -49.39 -27.47
N LYS A 134 11.07 -49.56 -28.28
CA LYS A 134 10.49 -48.45 -29.07
C LYS A 134 10.09 -47.30 -28.16
N ILE A 135 10.24 -46.07 -28.64
CA ILE A 135 9.94 -44.88 -27.82
C ILE A 135 8.52 -44.86 -27.25
N THR A 136 7.52 -45.30 -28.01
CA THR A 136 6.12 -45.40 -27.55
C THR A 136 5.98 -46.40 -26.40
N ASP A 137 6.53 -47.60 -26.59
CA ASP A 137 6.46 -48.71 -25.64
C ASP A 137 7.23 -48.35 -24.36
N TYR A 138 8.40 -47.72 -24.49
CA TYR A 138 9.17 -47.21 -23.35
C TYR A 138 8.35 -46.22 -22.52
N CYS A 139 7.75 -45.23 -23.18
CA CYS A 139 6.99 -44.19 -22.49
C CYS A 139 5.81 -44.77 -21.72
N ASP A 140 5.13 -45.77 -22.29
CA ASP A 140 3.98 -46.43 -21.67
C ASP A 140 4.40 -47.40 -20.55
N GLN A 141 5.43 -48.23 -20.75
CA GLN A 141 5.94 -49.16 -19.72
C GLN A 141 6.53 -48.44 -18.52
N ALA A 142 7.25 -47.34 -18.74
CA ALA A 142 7.82 -46.51 -17.67
C ALA A 142 6.82 -45.50 -17.08
N ASN A 143 5.55 -45.50 -17.54
CA ASN A 143 4.49 -44.56 -17.13
C ASN A 143 4.95 -43.09 -17.13
N LEU A 144 5.65 -42.68 -18.19
CA LEU A 144 6.17 -41.33 -18.28
C LEU A 144 5.05 -40.31 -18.40
N THR A 145 5.16 -39.24 -17.62
CA THR A 145 4.29 -38.06 -17.71
C THR A 145 4.42 -37.40 -19.08
N THR A 146 3.40 -36.64 -19.50
CA THR A 146 3.45 -35.86 -20.74
C THR A 146 4.73 -35.03 -20.86
N ASN A 147 5.17 -34.36 -19.78
CA ASN A 147 6.39 -33.55 -19.79
C ASN A 147 7.65 -34.39 -20.04
N GLN A 148 7.76 -35.58 -19.45
CA GLN A 148 8.90 -36.48 -19.67
C GLN A 148 8.92 -37.01 -21.12
N ARG A 149 7.76 -37.33 -21.68
CA ARG A 149 7.61 -37.73 -23.09
C ARG A 149 8.06 -36.61 -24.04
N LEU A 150 7.65 -35.37 -23.77
CA LEU A 150 8.07 -34.19 -24.54
C LEU A 150 9.59 -33.96 -24.48
N ASN A 151 10.22 -34.20 -23.32
CA ASN A 151 11.68 -34.10 -23.20
C ASN A 151 12.41 -35.17 -24.03
N LEU A 152 11.91 -36.40 -24.07
CA LEU A 152 12.46 -37.44 -24.97
C LEU A 152 12.27 -37.06 -26.43
N PHE A 153 11.09 -36.54 -26.78
CA PHE A 153 10.78 -36.08 -28.13
C PHE A 153 11.72 -34.94 -28.58
N ILE A 154 12.04 -33.98 -27.71
CA ILE A 154 13.02 -32.92 -28.00
C ILE A 154 14.38 -33.52 -28.40
N LYS A 155 14.88 -34.54 -27.69
CA LYS A 155 16.15 -35.22 -28.03
C LYS A 155 16.09 -35.90 -29.40
N VAL A 156 14.94 -36.47 -29.78
CA VAL A 156 14.72 -37.03 -31.12
C VAL A 156 14.78 -35.93 -32.17
N CYS A 157 14.09 -34.81 -31.97
CA CYS A 157 14.14 -33.68 -32.91
C CYS A 157 15.56 -33.13 -33.10
N GLN A 158 16.36 -33.07 -32.02
CA GLN A 158 17.77 -32.66 -32.09
C GLN A 158 18.61 -33.64 -32.92
N ALA A 159 18.39 -34.95 -32.76
CA ALA A 159 19.06 -35.98 -33.55
C ALA A 159 18.73 -35.85 -35.05
N ILE A 160 17.44 -35.67 -35.38
CA ILE A 160 17.00 -35.48 -36.77
C ILE A 160 17.54 -34.18 -37.35
N GLN A 161 17.53 -33.09 -36.58
CA GLN A 161 18.13 -31.83 -37.03
C GLN A 161 19.61 -31.99 -37.37
N HIS A 162 20.35 -32.73 -36.55
CA HIS A 162 21.76 -32.97 -36.80
C HIS A 162 21.98 -33.70 -38.13
N ALA A 163 21.13 -34.68 -38.45
CA ALA A 163 21.14 -35.33 -39.76
C ALA A 163 20.82 -34.37 -40.91
N HIS A 164 19.80 -33.52 -40.74
CA HIS A 164 19.43 -32.49 -41.73
C HIS A 164 20.58 -31.53 -42.04
N GLN A 165 21.36 -31.13 -41.02
CA GLN A 165 22.56 -30.28 -41.20
C GLN A 165 23.66 -30.95 -42.04
N LYS A 166 23.68 -32.28 -42.07
CA LYS A 166 24.59 -33.09 -42.88
C LYS A 166 24.00 -33.48 -44.24
N GLY A 167 22.82 -32.92 -44.60
CA GLY A 167 22.15 -33.17 -45.87
C GLY A 167 21.41 -34.50 -45.96
N ILE A 168 21.24 -35.22 -44.84
CA ILE A 168 20.53 -36.51 -44.80
C ILE A 168 19.07 -36.27 -44.40
N ILE A 169 18.12 -36.81 -45.17
CA ILE A 169 16.69 -36.82 -44.85
C ILE A 169 16.31 -38.26 -44.46
N HIS A 170 15.60 -38.45 -43.35
CA HIS A 170 15.29 -39.77 -42.82
C HIS A 170 14.21 -40.51 -43.62
N ARG A 171 13.11 -39.84 -44.01
CA ARG A 171 12.02 -40.37 -44.88
C ARG A 171 11.21 -41.56 -44.36
N ASP A 172 11.47 -42.03 -43.14
CA ASP A 172 10.79 -43.18 -42.54
C ASP A 172 10.75 -43.06 -41.01
N ILE A 173 10.51 -41.84 -40.50
CA ILE A 173 10.44 -41.62 -39.05
C ILE A 173 9.18 -42.30 -38.52
N LYS A 174 9.38 -43.27 -37.62
CA LYS A 174 8.33 -44.04 -36.94
C LYS A 174 8.86 -44.63 -35.63
N PRO A 175 7.99 -45.04 -34.68
CA PRO A 175 8.42 -45.52 -33.37
C PRO A 175 9.41 -46.70 -33.41
N SER A 176 9.34 -47.58 -34.41
CA SER A 176 10.27 -48.71 -34.51
C SER A 176 11.71 -48.29 -34.84
N ASN A 177 11.90 -47.11 -35.44
CA ASN A 177 13.21 -46.60 -35.85
C ASN A 177 13.83 -45.69 -34.77
N ILE A 178 13.16 -45.56 -33.62
CA ILE A 178 13.59 -44.76 -32.47
C ILE A 178 13.53 -45.64 -31.23
N LEU A 179 14.69 -46.11 -30.79
CA LEU A 179 14.82 -46.99 -29.64
C LEU A 179 15.31 -46.20 -28.42
N VAL A 180 14.68 -46.42 -27.27
CA VAL A 180 15.12 -45.85 -25.99
C VAL A 180 15.98 -46.87 -25.26
N THR A 181 17.15 -46.42 -24.84
CA THR A 181 18.11 -47.16 -24.01
C THR A 181 18.32 -46.43 -22.70
N LEU A 182 18.75 -47.15 -21.67
CA LEU A 182 19.15 -46.55 -20.40
C LEU A 182 20.67 -46.39 -20.40
N HIS A 183 21.14 -45.16 -20.26
CA HIS A 183 22.56 -44.84 -20.03
C HIS A 183 22.66 -44.18 -18.66
N ASP A 184 23.36 -44.83 -17.72
CA ASP A 184 23.45 -44.41 -16.32
C ASP A 184 22.09 -44.12 -15.67
N GLY A 185 21.08 -44.95 -15.99
CA GLY A 185 19.71 -44.79 -15.50
C GLY A 185 18.90 -43.68 -16.17
N VAL A 186 19.49 -42.91 -17.08
CA VAL A 186 18.80 -41.86 -17.84
C VAL A 186 18.31 -42.42 -19.19
N PRO A 187 17.04 -42.19 -19.58
CA PRO A 187 16.56 -42.60 -20.89
C PRO A 187 17.16 -41.74 -22.01
N VAL A 188 17.79 -42.43 -22.96
CA VAL A 188 18.42 -41.87 -24.14
C VAL A 188 17.77 -42.49 -25.39
N PRO A 189 17.02 -41.71 -26.19
CA PRO A 189 16.52 -42.18 -27.47
C PRO A 189 17.67 -42.24 -28.48
N LYS A 190 17.69 -43.27 -29.32
CA LYS A 190 18.64 -43.48 -30.41
C LYS A 190 17.85 -43.75 -31.69
N VAL A 191 18.10 -42.95 -32.72
CA VAL A 191 17.58 -43.15 -34.07
C VAL A 191 18.47 -44.18 -34.77
N ILE A 192 17.88 -45.28 -35.25
CA ILE A 192 18.62 -46.46 -35.72
C ILE A 192 18.62 -46.67 -37.24
N ASP A 193 17.71 -46.04 -38.01
CA ASP A 193 17.53 -46.35 -39.44
C ASP A 193 17.22 -45.10 -40.28
N PHE A 194 18.25 -44.43 -40.83
CA PHE A 194 18.08 -43.23 -41.66
C PHE A 194 17.73 -43.55 -43.11
N GLY A 195 16.59 -44.18 -43.39
CA GLY A 195 16.00 -44.26 -44.75
C GLY A 195 16.87 -44.88 -45.87
N ILE A 196 18.02 -45.45 -45.52
CA ILE A 196 19.13 -45.87 -46.41
C ILE A 196 18.67 -46.89 -47.47
N ALA A 197 17.58 -47.62 -47.20
CA ALA A 197 17.05 -48.63 -48.11
C ALA A 197 16.20 -48.08 -49.26
N LYS A 198 15.70 -46.83 -49.20
CA LYS A 198 14.76 -46.28 -50.20
C LYS A 198 15.42 -45.46 -51.32
N ALA A 199 16.73 -45.16 -51.22
CA ALA A 199 17.44 -44.29 -52.17
C ALA A 199 17.77 -44.96 -53.51
N THR A 200 17.64 -46.28 -53.62
CA THR A 200 17.96 -47.07 -54.81
C THR A 200 16.89 -47.05 -55.90
N GLU A 201 15.71 -46.47 -55.65
CA GLU A 201 14.55 -46.54 -56.58
C GLU A 201 14.46 -45.38 -57.58
N GLY A 202 15.28 -44.32 -57.45
CA GLY A 202 15.13 -43.11 -58.26
C GLY A 202 16.01 -43.02 -59.52
N ARG A 203 15.68 -43.81 -60.57
CA ARG A 203 15.81 -43.53 -62.03
C ARG A 203 15.52 -44.80 -62.83
N LEU A 204 14.23 -45.10 -63.04
CA LEU A 204 13.79 -45.85 -64.22
C LEU A 204 13.00 -44.84 -65.05
N SER A 205 13.68 -44.30 -66.06
CA SER A 205 13.13 -43.38 -67.06
C SER A 205 11.92 -43.99 -67.76
N ASP A 206 10.80 -43.26 -67.77
CA ASP A 206 9.70 -43.15 -68.76
C ASP A 206 9.20 -44.35 -69.59
N LEU A 207 9.62 -45.59 -69.31
CA LEU A 207 9.22 -46.78 -70.05
C LEU A 207 9.01 -47.97 -69.11
N THR A 208 8.09 -47.84 -68.16
CA THR A 208 7.38 -49.00 -67.59
C THR A 208 6.00 -48.57 -67.10
N VAL A 209 5.13 -48.35 -68.09
CA VAL A 209 3.68 -48.29 -67.89
C VAL A 209 3.25 -49.63 -67.30
N TYR A 210 2.70 -49.60 -66.08
CA TYR A 210 1.84 -50.62 -65.49
C TYR A 210 2.27 -52.08 -65.65
N THR A 211 2.97 -52.62 -64.64
CA THR A 211 2.67 -53.91 -63.98
C THR A 211 3.86 -54.30 -63.11
N GLU A 212 3.81 -54.02 -61.81
CA GLU A 212 4.15 -54.98 -60.76
C GLU A 212 3.78 -54.41 -59.38
N LEU A 213 2.86 -55.14 -58.77
CA LEU A 213 2.20 -54.93 -57.50
C LEU A 213 3.22 -55.09 -56.34
N HIS A 214 3.07 -54.28 -55.30
CA HIS A 214 3.55 -54.51 -53.91
C HIS A 214 5.04 -54.37 -53.58
N GLN A 215 5.47 -53.15 -53.26
CA GLN A 215 6.32 -52.95 -52.08
C GLN A 215 6.15 -51.52 -51.53
N PHE A 216 5.11 -51.32 -50.73
CA PHE A 216 4.98 -50.11 -49.93
C PHE A 216 6.01 -50.18 -48.80
N ILE A 217 7.13 -49.47 -48.95
CA ILE A 217 8.17 -49.41 -47.92
C ILE A 217 7.73 -48.36 -46.90
N GLY A 218 7.12 -48.78 -45.80
CA GLY A 218 6.81 -47.90 -44.66
C GLY A 218 5.50 -48.24 -43.94
N THR A 219 5.31 -47.64 -42.76
CA THR A 219 4.03 -47.66 -42.05
C THR A 219 3.22 -46.45 -42.55
N PRO A 220 2.15 -46.64 -43.36
CA PRO A 220 1.46 -45.53 -44.04
C PRO A 220 0.98 -44.41 -43.11
N ALA A 221 0.75 -44.72 -41.83
CA ALA A 221 0.27 -43.77 -40.85
C ALA A 221 1.22 -42.59 -40.56
N TYR A 222 2.53 -42.72 -40.81
CA TYR A 222 3.53 -41.65 -40.59
C TYR A 222 4.01 -40.98 -41.88
N MET A 223 3.48 -41.40 -43.03
CA MET A 223 3.86 -40.87 -44.34
C MET A 223 3.34 -39.45 -44.53
N SER A 224 4.20 -38.56 -45.02
CA SER A 224 3.81 -37.19 -45.32
C SER A 224 3.06 -37.06 -46.66
N PRO A 225 2.25 -36.01 -46.87
CA PRO A 225 1.52 -35.77 -48.12
C PRO A 225 2.38 -35.83 -49.38
N GLU A 226 3.56 -35.21 -49.34
CA GLU A 226 4.52 -35.21 -50.45
C GLU A 226 5.18 -36.58 -50.69
N GLN A 227 5.32 -37.41 -49.64
CA GLN A 227 5.75 -38.81 -49.81
C GLN A 227 4.66 -39.71 -50.39
N ALA A 228 3.38 -39.32 -50.24
CA ALA A 228 2.25 -40.02 -50.82
C ALA A 228 2.05 -39.67 -52.31
N GLU A 229 2.68 -38.61 -52.79
CA GLU A 229 2.66 -38.17 -54.18
C GLU A 229 3.54 -39.06 -55.08
N LYS A 230 3.17 -39.22 -56.35
CA LYS A 230 3.87 -40.14 -57.28
C LYS A 230 5.22 -39.60 -57.77
N THR A 231 5.55 -38.35 -57.46
CA THR A 231 6.76 -37.67 -57.95
C THR A 231 7.79 -37.56 -56.82
N SER A 232 8.93 -38.23 -56.95
CA SER A 232 9.98 -38.29 -55.92
C SER A 232 10.86 -37.03 -55.82
N LEU A 233 10.58 -35.98 -56.61
CA LEU A 233 11.38 -34.76 -56.66
C LEU A 233 11.14 -33.79 -55.48
N ASP A 234 10.02 -33.91 -54.78
CA ASP A 234 9.55 -32.86 -53.85
C ASP A 234 9.76 -33.21 -52.35
N ILE A 235 10.45 -34.32 -52.03
CA ILE A 235 10.69 -34.75 -50.65
C ILE A 235 11.90 -33.98 -50.06
N ASP A 236 11.62 -33.07 -49.13
CA ASP A 236 12.61 -32.28 -48.40
C ASP A 236 12.66 -32.64 -46.90
N THR A 237 13.43 -31.88 -46.11
CA THR A 237 13.55 -32.09 -44.65
C THR A 237 12.23 -31.87 -43.91
N ARG A 238 11.24 -31.20 -44.50
CA ARG A 238 9.93 -30.93 -43.88
C ARG A 238 9.00 -32.14 -43.96
N SER A 239 9.33 -33.15 -44.76
CA SER A 239 8.70 -34.48 -44.68
C SER A 239 8.96 -35.16 -43.36
N ASP A 240 10.20 -35.09 -42.86
CA ASP A 240 10.53 -35.62 -41.54
C ASP A 240 9.80 -34.86 -40.43
N ILE A 241 9.53 -33.57 -40.61
CA ILE A 241 8.78 -32.75 -39.64
C ILE A 241 7.33 -33.22 -39.53
N TYR A 242 6.69 -33.60 -40.64
CA TYR A 242 5.35 -34.19 -40.61
C TYR A 242 5.35 -35.52 -39.87
N SER A 243 6.28 -36.42 -40.19
CA SER A 243 6.39 -37.72 -39.51
C SER A 243 6.70 -37.57 -38.01
N LEU A 244 7.53 -36.59 -37.62
CA LEU A 244 7.74 -36.20 -36.23
C LEU A 244 6.46 -35.65 -35.58
N GLY A 245 5.63 -34.92 -36.34
CA GLY A 245 4.31 -34.46 -35.91
C GLY A 245 3.37 -35.63 -35.60
N VAL A 246 3.34 -36.66 -36.45
CA VAL A 246 2.57 -37.89 -36.23
C VAL A 246 3.10 -38.65 -35.01
N LEU A 247 4.42 -38.75 -34.85
CA LEU A 247 5.04 -39.35 -33.67
C LEU A 247 4.66 -38.62 -32.39
N LEU A 248 4.73 -37.28 -32.37
CA LEU A 248 4.31 -36.48 -31.22
C LEU A 248 2.83 -36.68 -30.92
N TYR A 249 1.99 -36.70 -31.96
CA TYR A 249 0.56 -36.98 -31.84
C TYR A 249 0.30 -38.30 -31.10
N GLU A 250 1.00 -39.36 -31.48
CA GLU A 250 0.88 -40.67 -30.86
C GLU A 250 1.44 -40.71 -29.44
N LEU A 251 2.56 -40.04 -29.17
CA LEU A 251 3.11 -39.94 -27.81
C LEU A 251 2.12 -39.28 -26.84
N LEU A 252 1.36 -38.28 -27.33
CA LEU A 252 0.34 -37.56 -26.57
C LEU A 252 -0.98 -38.34 -26.43
N THR A 253 -1.44 -39.00 -27.49
CA THR A 253 -2.81 -39.57 -27.54
C THR A 253 -2.87 -41.09 -27.49
N GLY A 254 -1.73 -41.78 -27.66
CA GLY A 254 -1.64 -43.24 -27.78
C GLY A 254 -2.19 -43.80 -29.09
N ARG A 255 -2.58 -42.95 -30.05
CA ARG A 255 -3.10 -43.33 -31.36
C ARG A 255 -2.49 -42.42 -32.42
N THR A 256 -2.41 -42.87 -33.66
CA THR A 256 -2.06 -42.00 -34.79
C THR A 256 -3.28 -41.14 -35.23
N PRO A 257 -3.07 -40.03 -35.97
CA PRO A 257 -4.16 -39.18 -36.45
C PRO A 257 -5.16 -39.94 -37.33
N PHE A 258 -4.64 -40.82 -38.19
CA PHE A 258 -5.40 -41.73 -39.03
C PHE A 258 -5.13 -43.17 -38.59
N ASP A 259 -6.18 -43.99 -38.51
CA ASP A 259 -6.07 -45.38 -38.06
C ASP A 259 -5.38 -46.23 -39.15
N PRO A 260 -4.23 -46.87 -38.86
CA PRO A 260 -3.50 -47.66 -39.84
C PRO A 260 -4.34 -48.81 -40.42
N LYS A 261 -5.23 -49.42 -39.62
CA LYS A 261 -6.06 -50.55 -40.07
C LYS A 261 -7.10 -50.09 -41.08
N LYS A 262 -7.80 -49.00 -40.79
CA LYS A 262 -8.78 -48.40 -41.71
C LYS A 262 -8.14 -47.93 -43.00
N LEU A 263 -6.93 -47.38 -42.91
CA LEU A 263 -6.13 -47.00 -44.08
C LEU A 263 -5.82 -48.21 -44.96
N LEU A 264 -5.36 -49.32 -44.37
CA LEU A 264 -5.05 -50.56 -45.09
C LEU A 264 -6.28 -51.19 -45.74
N GLU A 265 -7.43 -51.18 -45.06
CA GLU A 265 -8.71 -51.71 -45.56
C GLU A 265 -9.25 -50.93 -46.77
N ALA A 266 -8.99 -49.62 -46.86
CA ALA A 266 -9.51 -48.75 -47.90
C ALA A 266 -8.72 -48.78 -49.23
N GLY A 267 -7.55 -49.44 -49.25
CA GLY A 267 -6.70 -49.55 -50.43
C GLY A 267 -5.76 -48.34 -50.65
N LEU A 268 -4.73 -48.54 -51.48
CA LEU A 268 -3.58 -47.63 -51.60
C LEU A 268 -3.94 -46.21 -52.07
N ASP A 269 -4.90 -46.07 -52.98
CA ASP A 269 -5.27 -44.75 -53.50
C ASP A 269 -6.09 -43.94 -52.47
N GLU A 270 -6.91 -44.60 -51.65
CA GLU A 270 -7.64 -43.94 -50.57
C GLU A 270 -6.71 -43.54 -49.42
N ILE A 271 -5.65 -44.30 -49.16
CA ILE A 271 -4.58 -43.89 -48.23
C ILE A 271 -3.96 -42.56 -48.68
N ARG A 272 -3.56 -42.47 -49.96
CA ARG A 272 -2.95 -41.25 -50.51
C ARG A 272 -3.91 -40.08 -50.44
N ARG A 273 -5.17 -40.28 -50.81
CA ARG A 273 -6.22 -39.27 -50.72
C ARG A 273 -6.41 -38.79 -49.28
N THR A 274 -6.51 -39.71 -48.33
CA THR A 274 -6.67 -39.38 -46.90
C THR A 274 -5.49 -38.55 -46.39
N ILE A 275 -4.25 -38.95 -46.71
CA ILE A 275 -3.05 -38.24 -46.25
C ILE A 275 -2.96 -36.85 -46.89
N ARG A 276 -3.40 -36.66 -48.15
CA ARG A 276 -3.30 -35.37 -48.85
C ARG A 276 -4.46 -34.42 -48.54
N GLU A 277 -5.68 -34.92 -48.50
CA GLU A 277 -6.90 -34.10 -48.52
C GLU A 277 -7.60 -34.03 -47.16
N VAL A 278 -7.54 -35.08 -46.35
CA VAL A 278 -8.29 -35.14 -45.09
C VAL A 278 -7.47 -34.47 -43.97
N GLU A 279 -8.06 -33.46 -43.32
CA GLU A 279 -7.45 -32.82 -42.17
C GLU A 279 -7.47 -33.76 -40.95
N PRO A 280 -6.33 -33.92 -40.23
CA PRO A 280 -6.29 -34.76 -39.05
C PRO A 280 -7.08 -34.12 -37.89
N PRO A 281 -7.78 -34.90 -37.07
CA PRO A 281 -8.44 -34.38 -35.88
C PRO A 281 -7.40 -33.89 -34.87
N ARG A 282 -7.66 -32.76 -34.21
CA ARG A 282 -6.77 -32.23 -33.16
C ARG A 282 -6.52 -33.27 -32.06
N PRO A 283 -5.31 -33.34 -31.47
CA PRO A 283 -5.02 -34.27 -30.38
C PRO A 283 -6.03 -34.24 -29.22
N SER A 284 -6.46 -33.04 -28.79
CA SER A 284 -7.46 -32.90 -27.73
C SER A 284 -8.85 -33.40 -28.16
N THR A 285 -9.25 -33.13 -29.40
CA THR A 285 -10.50 -33.65 -29.97
C THR A 285 -10.47 -35.17 -30.03
N ARG A 286 -9.35 -35.75 -30.49
CA ARG A 286 -9.17 -37.21 -30.56
C ARG A 286 -9.27 -37.87 -29.20
N LEU A 287 -8.67 -37.28 -28.16
CA LEU A 287 -8.81 -37.79 -26.80
C LEU A 287 -10.25 -37.67 -26.29
N SER A 288 -10.94 -36.56 -26.58
CA SER A 288 -12.32 -36.36 -26.14
C SER A 288 -13.34 -37.27 -26.82
N THR A 289 -13.03 -37.81 -28.00
CA THR A 289 -13.91 -38.75 -28.73
C THR A 289 -13.60 -40.22 -28.47
N LEU A 290 -12.57 -40.54 -27.68
CA LEU A 290 -12.29 -41.92 -27.27
C LEU A 290 -13.39 -42.44 -26.34
N ALA A 291 -13.63 -43.76 -26.41
CA ALA A 291 -14.45 -44.45 -25.43
C ALA A 291 -13.87 -44.24 -24.01
N HIS A 292 -14.73 -44.14 -23.00
CA HIS A 292 -14.31 -43.78 -21.64
C HIS A 292 -13.23 -44.73 -21.05
N GLY A 293 -13.32 -46.03 -21.34
CA GLY A 293 -12.32 -47.02 -20.96
C GLY A 293 -10.95 -46.75 -21.60
N ASP A 294 -10.92 -46.54 -22.91
CA ASP A 294 -9.71 -46.22 -23.67
C ASP A 294 -9.06 -44.92 -23.16
N LEU A 295 -9.85 -43.86 -22.97
CA LEU A 295 -9.34 -42.58 -22.45
C LEU A 295 -8.69 -42.73 -21.07
N THR A 296 -9.28 -43.55 -20.20
CA THR A 296 -8.75 -43.80 -18.85
C THR A 296 -7.43 -44.58 -18.91
N THR A 297 -7.32 -45.57 -19.80
CA THR A 297 -6.05 -46.30 -20.00
C THR A 297 -4.94 -45.40 -20.53
N VAL A 298 -5.24 -44.56 -21.52
CA VAL A 298 -4.30 -43.58 -22.07
C VAL A 298 -3.88 -42.59 -20.99
N ALA A 299 -4.83 -42.02 -20.24
CA ALA A 299 -4.54 -41.07 -19.17
C ALA A 299 -3.63 -41.65 -18.09
N LYS A 300 -3.92 -42.88 -17.65
CA LYS A 300 -3.10 -43.60 -16.66
C LYS A 300 -1.67 -43.82 -17.15
N ALA A 301 -1.48 -44.25 -18.41
CA ALA A 301 -0.15 -44.43 -19.00
C ALA A 301 0.65 -43.12 -19.13
N ARG A 302 -0.03 -41.95 -19.14
CA ARG A 302 0.59 -40.61 -19.16
C ARG A 302 0.66 -39.98 -17.76
N GLY A 303 0.41 -40.75 -16.69
CA GLY A 303 0.49 -40.29 -15.31
C GLY A 303 -0.49 -39.17 -14.97
N SER A 304 -1.67 -39.15 -15.60
CA SER A 304 -2.67 -38.08 -15.44
C SER A 304 -4.08 -38.65 -15.32
N GLU A 305 -5.00 -37.84 -14.80
CA GLU A 305 -6.45 -38.09 -14.90
C GLU A 305 -6.96 -37.70 -16.30
N SER A 306 -8.05 -38.35 -16.75
CA SER A 306 -8.64 -38.17 -18.08
C SER A 306 -8.94 -36.70 -18.42
N ILE A 307 -9.58 -35.97 -17.51
CA ILE A 307 -9.95 -34.55 -17.72
C ILE A 307 -8.71 -33.66 -17.74
N LYS A 308 -7.76 -33.88 -16.81
CA LYS A 308 -6.51 -33.13 -16.72
C LYS A 308 -5.65 -33.32 -17.98
N LEU A 309 -5.61 -34.53 -18.54
CA LEU A 309 -4.87 -34.82 -19.76
C LEU A 309 -5.45 -34.05 -20.96
N VAL A 310 -6.78 -34.11 -21.15
CA VAL A 310 -7.45 -33.37 -22.23
C VAL A 310 -7.22 -31.87 -22.08
N SER A 311 -7.31 -31.34 -20.86
CA SER A 311 -7.07 -29.91 -20.61
C SER A 311 -5.61 -29.49 -20.80
N LEU A 312 -4.65 -30.37 -20.52
CA LEU A 312 -3.22 -30.11 -20.71
C LEU A 312 -2.86 -30.03 -22.20
N ILE A 313 -3.43 -30.92 -23.00
CA ILE A 313 -3.19 -31.00 -24.44
C ILE A 313 -3.95 -29.91 -25.20
N ARG A 314 -5.15 -29.56 -24.73
CA ARG A 314 -5.98 -28.52 -25.34
C ARG A 314 -5.26 -27.17 -25.33
N GLY A 315 -5.15 -26.55 -26.50
CA GLY A 315 -4.50 -25.26 -26.67
C GLY A 315 -3.13 -25.41 -27.31
N ASP A 316 -2.06 -25.13 -26.57
CA ASP A 316 -0.73 -24.97 -27.16
C ASP A 316 -0.20 -26.27 -27.79
N LEU A 317 -0.41 -27.44 -27.19
CA LEU A 317 0.02 -28.72 -27.78
C LEU A 317 -0.80 -29.10 -29.01
N ASP A 318 -2.10 -28.78 -29.06
CA ASP A 318 -2.89 -28.90 -30.29
C ASP A 318 -2.27 -28.06 -31.40
N TRP A 319 -2.01 -26.77 -31.15
CA TRP A 319 -1.42 -25.87 -32.16
C TRP A 319 -0.05 -26.37 -32.63
N ILE A 320 0.80 -26.80 -31.69
CA ILE A 320 2.14 -27.30 -31.99
C ILE A 320 2.09 -28.51 -32.93
N VAL A 321 1.24 -29.49 -32.63
CA VAL A 321 1.08 -30.71 -33.43
C VAL A 321 0.41 -30.40 -34.77
N MET A 322 -0.66 -29.60 -34.76
CA MET A 322 -1.38 -29.27 -35.99
C MET A 322 -0.52 -28.49 -36.98
N LYS A 323 0.35 -27.59 -36.49
CA LYS A 323 1.31 -26.90 -37.35
C LYS A 323 2.31 -27.86 -38.01
N ALA A 324 2.74 -28.91 -37.30
CA ALA A 324 3.62 -29.93 -37.89
C ALA A 324 2.90 -30.82 -38.91
N LEU A 325 1.59 -31.02 -38.74
CA LEU A 325 0.73 -31.83 -39.61
C LEU A 325 0.05 -31.04 -40.75
N GLU A 326 0.44 -29.79 -40.98
CA GLU A 326 -0.01 -28.99 -42.13
C GLU A 326 0.26 -29.73 -43.44
N LYS A 327 -0.70 -29.70 -44.37
CA LYS A 327 -0.55 -30.43 -45.64
C LYS A 327 0.50 -29.78 -46.53
N ASP A 328 0.44 -28.45 -46.62
CA ASP A 328 1.46 -27.62 -47.26
C ASP A 328 2.75 -27.61 -46.43
N CYS A 329 3.85 -28.08 -47.01
CA CYS A 329 5.14 -28.14 -46.34
C CYS A 329 5.66 -26.75 -45.95
N THR A 330 5.34 -25.68 -46.70
CA THR A 330 5.82 -24.32 -46.43
C THR A 330 5.21 -23.69 -45.17
N ARG A 331 4.07 -24.22 -44.72
CA ARG A 331 3.37 -23.76 -43.51
C ARG A 331 3.78 -24.52 -42.24
N ARG A 332 4.57 -25.59 -42.38
CA ARG A 332 5.13 -26.35 -41.25
C ARG A 332 6.27 -25.57 -40.60
N TYR A 333 6.94 -26.19 -39.63
CA TYR A 333 8.21 -25.67 -39.13
C TYR A 333 9.28 -25.81 -40.21
N ASP A 334 10.21 -24.86 -40.30
CA ASP A 334 11.31 -24.94 -41.24
C ASP A 334 12.33 -26.03 -40.88
N THR A 335 12.47 -26.31 -39.58
CA THR A 335 13.50 -27.20 -39.04
C THR A 335 12.96 -28.02 -37.87
N ALA A 336 13.53 -29.22 -37.65
CA ALA A 336 13.19 -30.06 -36.51
C ALA A 336 13.54 -29.37 -35.17
N ASN A 337 14.58 -28.53 -35.14
CA ASN A 337 14.91 -27.72 -33.96
C ASN A 337 13.90 -26.60 -33.70
N GLY A 338 13.34 -25.97 -34.75
CA GLY A 338 12.23 -25.02 -34.61
C GLY A 338 11.00 -25.66 -33.98
N PHE A 339 10.67 -26.89 -34.39
CA PHE A 339 9.60 -27.68 -33.77
C PHE A 339 9.91 -28.00 -32.30
N ALA A 340 11.14 -28.44 -31.99
CA ALA A 340 11.58 -28.71 -30.62
C ALA A 340 11.55 -27.46 -29.72
N ALA A 341 11.87 -26.29 -30.27
CA ALA A 341 11.85 -25.03 -29.53
C ALA A 341 10.43 -24.65 -29.09
N ASP A 342 9.41 -24.89 -29.91
CA ASP A 342 8.01 -24.66 -29.54
C ASP A 342 7.52 -25.63 -28.46
N VAL A 343 7.94 -26.90 -28.52
CA VAL A 343 7.70 -27.86 -27.43
C VAL A 343 8.39 -27.42 -26.13
N LYS A 344 9.62 -26.90 -26.23
CA LYS A 344 10.35 -26.36 -25.07
C LYS A 344 9.65 -25.14 -24.47
N ARG A 345 9.16 -24.21 -25.31
CA ARG A 345 8.36 -23.05 -24.87
C ARG A 345 7.11 -23.48 -24.12
N PHE A 346 6.43 -24.53 -24.60
CA PHE A 346 5.30 -25.11 -23.88
C PHE A 346 5.71 -25.57 -22.47
N LEU A 347 6.80 -26.33 -22.35
CA LEU A 347 7.31 -26.85 -21.06
C LEU A 347 7.72 -25.72 -20.08
N THR A 348 8.25 -24.60 -20.58
CA THR A 348 8.69 -23.46 -19.77
C THR A 348 7.60 -22.40 -19.55
N ASN A 349 6.36 -22.65 -20.00
CA ASN A 349 5.26 -21.68 -20.00
C ASN A 349 5.57 -20.37 -20.74
N GLU A 350 6.31 -20.46 -21.84
CA GLU A 350 6.51 -19.37 -22.78
C GLU A 350 5.47 -19.38 -23.91
N PRO A 351 5.21 -18.23 -24.57
CA PRO A 351 4.36 -18.19 -25.75
C PRO A 351 4.96 -19.01 -26.91
N VAL A 352 4.16 -19.94 -27.45
CA VAL A 352 4.54 -20.81 -28.58
C VAL A 352 4.32 -20.10 -29.92
N VAL A 353 5.16 -20.35 -30.91
CA VAL A 353 5.07 -19.74 -32.25
C VAL A 353 3.91 -20.33 -33.05
N ALA A 354 3.53 -21.58 -32.78
CA ALA A 354 2.41 -22.25 -33.44
C ALA A 354 1.03 -21.62 -33.22
N ARG A 355 0.85 -20.88 -32.12
CA ARG A 355 -0.42 -20.27 -31.75
C ARG A 355 -0.46 -18.80 -32.20
N PRO A 356 -1.57 -18.29 -32.75
CA PRO A 356 -1.71 -16.88 -33.11
C PRO A 356 -1.40 -15.96 -31.91
N PRO A 357 -0.57 -14.91 -32.09
CA PRO A 357 -0.16 -14.05 -30.98
C PRO A 357 -1.32 -13.17 -30.53
N SER A 358 -1.75 -13.30 -29.28
CA SER A 358 -2.66 -12.35 -28.64
C SER A 358 -2.04 -11.77 -27.37
N ALA A 359 -2.34 -10.51 -27.07
CA ALA A 359 -1.84 -9.85 -25.85
C ALA A 359 -2.31 -10.59 -24.58
N ALA A 360 -3.57 -11.02 -24.56
CA ALA A 360 -4.14 -11.82 -23.49
C ALA A 360 -3.38 -13.15 -23.29
N TYR A 361 -3.07 -13.87 -24.36
CA TYR A 361 -2.30 -15.13 -24.29
C TYR A 361 -0.88 -14.90 -23.74
N LYS A 362 -0.18 -13.85 -24.21
CA LYS A 362 1.16 -13.52 -23.71
C LYS A 362 1.14 -13.13 -22.23
N PHE A 363 0.13 -12.36 -21.81
CA PHE A 363 -0.05 -11.99 -20.40
C PHE A 363 -0.38 -13.21 -19.52
N GLU A 364 -1.27 -14.09 -19.97
CA GLU A 364 -1.58 -15.34 -19.28
C GLU A 364 -0.31 -16.18 -19.05
N LYS A 365 0.53 -16.32 -20.07
CA LYS A 365 1.82 -17.03 -19.97
C LYS A 365 2.78 -16.35 -19.00
N LEU A 366 2.86 -15.02 -19.03
CA LEU A 366 3.69 -14.26 -18.09
C LEU A 366 3.25 -14.48 -16.63
N VAL A 367 1.95 -14.43 -16.35
CA VAL A 367 1.39 -14.69 -15.02
C VAL A 367 1.65 -16.13 -14.59
N ARG A 368 1.45 -17.11 -15.49
CA ARG A 368 1.70 -18.53 -15.20
C ARG A 368 3.17 -18.83 -14.92
N ARG A 369 4.10 -18.12 -15.56
CA ARG A 369 5.53 -18.26 -15.32
C ARG A 369 5.95 -17.61 -13.99
N ASN A 370 5.36 -16.46 -13.65
CA ASN A 370 5.73 -15.64 -12.50
C ASN A 370 4.65 -15.63 -11.39
N LYS A 371 3.99 -16.76 -11.14
CA LYS A 371 2.82 -16.84 -10.23
C LYS A 371 3.10 -16.25 -8.84
N LEU A 372 4.27 -16.50 -8.28
CA LEU A 372 4.67 -16.00 -6.96
C LEU A 372 4.80 -14.48 -6.95
N ALA A 373 5.42 -13.89 -7.97
CA ALA A 373 5.58 -12.44 -8.07
C ALA A 373 4.23 -11.73 -8.22
N PHE A 374 3.33 -12.26 -9.07
CA PHE A 374 1.99 -11.70 -9.22
C PHE A 374 1.13 -11.89 -7.96
N ALA A 375 1.25 -13.01 -7.26
CA ALA A 375 0.55 -13.22 -5.99
C ALA A 375 1.02 -12.22 -4.92
N ALA A 376 2.33 -11.99 -4.81
CA ALA A 376 2.88 -10.99 -3.89
C ALA A 376 2.42 -9.57 -4.24
N ALA A 377 2.47 -9.19 -5.52
CA ALA A 377 1.99 -7.88 -5.98
C ALA A 377 0.49 -7.67 -5.70
N ALA A 378 -0.32 -8.70 -5.92
CA ALA A 378 -1.76 -8.67 -5.62
C ALA A 378 -2.02 -8.52 -4.11
N ALA A 379 -1.26 -9.23 -3.26
CA ALA A 379 -1.36 -9.10 -1.82
C ALA A 379 -1.02 -7.68 -1.35
N ILE A 380 0.08 -7.10 -1.84
CA ILE A 380 0.47 -5.72 -1.54
C ILE A 380 -0.62 -4.73 -1.98
N ALA A 381 -1.14 -4.88 -3.19
CA ALA A 381 -2.21 -4.02 -3.69
C ALA A 381 -3.48 -4.12 -2.84
N ALA A 382 -3.87 -5.33 -2.42
CA ALA A 382 -5.01 -5.54 -1.53
C ALA A 382 -4.80 -4.88 -0.16
N THR A 383 -3.59 -5.00 0.42
CA THR A 383 -3.25 -4.33 1.69
C THR A 383 -3.30 -2.81 1.57
N LEU A 384 -2.79 -2.25 0.47
CA LEU A 384 -2.85 -0.81 0.21
C LEU A 384 -4.28 -0.31 0.04
N LEU A 385 -5.12 -1.03 -0.71
CA LEU A 385 -6.53 -0.69 -0.89
C LEU A 385 -7.31 -0.77 0.43
N LEU A 386 -7.07 -1.81 1.24
CA LEU A 386 -7.67 -1.94 2.56
C LEU A 386 -7.23 -0.79 3.49
N GLY A 387 -5.94 -0.45 3.48
CA GLY A 387 -5.40 0.67 4.24
C GLY A 387 -6.03 2.01 3.84
N ALA A 388 -6.18 2.26 2.53
CA ALA A 388 -6.84 3.46 2.01
C ALA A 388 -8.33 3.52 2.41
N ALA A 389 -9.04 2.39 2.34
CA ALA A 389 -10.44 2.29 2.74
C ALA A 389 -10.62 2.55 4.24
N VAL A 390 -9.79 1.94 5.09
CA VAL A 390 -9.81 2.14 6.55
C VAL A 390 -9.46 3.59 6.90
N SER A 391 -8.43 4.16 6.27
CA SER A 391 -8.03 5.56 6.48
C SER A 391 -9.16 6.53 6.10
N THR A 392 -9.79 6.34 4.94
CA THR A 392 -10.93 7.15 4.50
C THR A 392 -12.13 6.99 5.43
N TRP A 393 -12.40 5.78 5.92
CA TRP A 393 -13.47 5.53 6.88
C TRP A 393 -13.22 6.23 8.22
N GLN A 394 -11.98 6.18 8.73
CA GLN A 394 -11.58 6.84 9.97
C GLN A 394 -11.69 8.37 9.87
N THR A 395 -11.25 8.98 8.76
CA THR A 395 -11.35 10.44 8.57
C THR A 395 -12.79 10.92 8.49
N VAL A 396 -13.65 10.20 7.76
CA VAL A 396 -15.10 10.50 7.68
C VAL A 396 -15.76 10.35 9.05
N ARG A 397 -15.40 9.31 9.81
CA ARG A 397 -15.94 9.11 11.16
C ARG A 397 -15.52 10.24 12.11
N ALA A 398 -14.24 10.61 12.13
CA ALA A 398 -13.72 11.71 12.95
C ALA A 398 -14.40 13.04 12.61
N GLY A 399 -14.62 13.33 11.32
CA GLY A 399 -15.36 14.51 10.88
C GLY A 399 -16.79 14.55 11.41
N ARG A 400 -17.50 13.41 11.36
CA ARG A 400 -18.88 13.31 11.89
C ARG A 400 -18.94 13.48 13.41
N GLU A 401 -17.94 12.98 14.14
CA GLU A 401 -17.87 13.15 15.60
C GLU A 401 -17.60 14.62 15.98
N ALA A 402 -16.70 15.31 15.27
CA ALA A 402 -16.45 16.74 15.45
C ALA A 402 -17.67 17.61 15.12
N GLU A 403 -18.42 17.28 14.06
CA GLU A 403 -19.68 17.97 13.74
C GLU A 403 -20.75 17.79 14.82
N ARG A 404 -20.82 16.61 15.46
CA ARG A 404 -21.77 16.38 16.56
C ARG A 404 -21.40 17.21 17.78
N ALA A 405 -20.12 17.19 18.18
CA ALA A 405 -19.63 17.97 19.31
C ALA A 405 -19.86 19.48 19.12
N THR A 406 -19.61 20.00 17.91
CA THR A 406 -19.86 21.43 17.62
C THR A 406 -21.35 21.79 17.65
N ARG A 407 -22.23 20.91 17.15
CA ARG A 407 -23.69 21.13 17.23
C ARG A 407 -24.19 21.11 18.68
N GLU A 408 -23.67 20.21 19.50
CA GLU A 408 -24.01 20.12 20.93
C GLU A 408 -23.52 21.37 21.69
N ALA A 409 -22.28 21.79 21.46
CA ALA A 409 -21.73 23.02 22.04
C ALA A 409 -22.54 24.26 21.65
N ARG A 410 -22.94 24.37 20.38
CA ARG A 410 -23.77 25.50 19.91
C ARG A 410 -25.13 25.51 20.58
N ARG A 411 -25.79 24.35 20.71
CA ARG A 411 -27.09 24.23 21.41
C ARG A 411 -26.97 24.61 22.89
N ALA A 412 -25.90 24.18 23.57
CA ALA A 412 -25.65 24.53 24.96
C ALA A 412 -25.47 26.05 25.13
N GLN A 413 -24.70 26.68 24.23
CA GLN A 413 -24.48 28.13 24.25
C GLN A 413 -25.75 28.92 23.93
N GLU A 414 -26.53 28.49 22.94
CA GLU A 414 -27.85 29.08 22.64
C GLU A 414 -28.81 28.95 23.83
N ALA A 415 -28.79 27.83 24.57
CA ALA A 415 -29.59 27.64 25.77
C ALA A 415 -29.17 28.59 26.91
N GLN A 416 -27.86 28.72 27.18
CA GLN A 416 -27.34 29.65 28.19
C GLN A 416 -27.69 31.12 27.86
N VAL A 417 -27.59 31.51 26.60
CA VAL A 417 -27.96 32.87 26.17
C VAL A 417 -29.45 33.12 26.34
N LYS A 418 -30.31 32.15 25.98
CA LYS A 418 -31.76 32.24 26.19
C LYS A 418 -32.12 32.35 27.67
N GLU A 419 -31.47 31.57 28.53
CA GLU A 419 -31.66 31.61 29.97
C GLU A 419 -31.25 32.96 30.55
N ALA A 420 -30.07 33.48 30.19
CA ALA A 420 -29.61 34.80 30.63
C ALA A 420 -30.57 35.93 30.21
N HIS A 421 -31.06 35.90 28.96
CA HIS A 421 -32.06 36.87 28.50
C HIS A 421 -33.40 36.73 29.23
N ALA A 422 -33.84 35.50 29.55
CA ALA A 422 -35.05 35.28 30.33
C ALA A 422 -34.90 35.83 31.76
N SER A 423 -33.77 35.60 32.42
CA SER A 423 -33.46 36.16 33.74
C SER A 423 -33.45 37.69 33.71
N GLN A 424 -32.82 38.30 32.70
CA GLN A 424 -32.83 39.76 32.53
C GLN A 424 -34.24 40.31 32.36
N ARG A 425 -35.08 39.67 31.53
CA ARG A 425 -36.47 40.07 31.33
C ARG A 425 -37.29 39.95 32.61
N ALA A 426 -37.08 38.91 33.40
CA ALA A 426 -37.74 38.73 34.69
C ALA A 426 -37.38 39.86 35.67
N VAL A 427 -36.10 40.22 35.78
CA VAL A 427 -35.65 41.34 36.62
C VAL A 427 -36.25 42.68 36.15
N GLN A 428 -36.28 42.92 34.84
CA GLN A 428 -36.87 44.15 34.28
C GLN A 428 -38.38 44.23 34.54
N ALA A 429 -39.10 43.12 34.33
CA ALA A 429 -40.52 43.04 34.63
C ALA A 429 -40.80 43.32 36.12
N GLU A 430 -40.00 42.74 37.03
CA GLU A 430 -40.13 42.99 38.46
C GLU A 430 -39.90 44.46 38.83
N LEU A 431 -38.85 45.08 38.28
CA LEU A 431 -38.56 46.50 38.52
C LEU A 431 -39.69 47.42 38.03
N LEU A 432 -40.24 47.14 36.85
CA LEU A 432 -41.38 47.87 36.30
C LEU A 432 -42.63 47.73 37.18
N THR A 433 -42.95 46.51 37.62
CA THR A 433 -44.08 46.27 38.54
C THR A 433 -43.91 47.03 39.85
N ARG A 434 -42.70 47.03 40.43
CA ARG A 434 -42.41 47.79 41.66
C ARG A 434 -42.55 49.30 41.46
N ARG A 435 -42.07 49.84 40.33
CA ARG A 435 -42.22 51.26 39.99
C ARG A 435 -43.70 51.65 39.86
N ASN A 436 -44.49 50.84 39.17
CA ASN A 436 -45.92 51.10 38.99
C ASN A 436 -46.67 51.08 40.32
N LEU A 437 -46.32 50.16 41.23
CA LEU A 437 -46.89 50.12 42.58
C LEU A 437 -46.53 51.38 43.39
N TYR A 438 -45.28 51.84 43.32
CA TYR A 438 -44.86 53.08 43.97
C TYR A 438 -45.66 54.29 43.47
N VAL A 439 -45.81 54.43 42.15
CA VAL A 439 -46.57 55.54 41.54
C VAL A 439 -48.03 55.50 42.00
N ALA A 440 -48.66 54.33 42.00
CA ALA A 440 -50.04 54.17 42.46
C ALA A 440 -50.20 54.51 43.95
N ASP A 441 -49.26 54.07 44.81
CA ASP A 441 -49.29 54.40 46.24
C ASP A 441 -49.10 55.90 46.51
N MET A 442 -48.22 56.58 45.75
CA MET A 442 -48.01 58.03 45.90
C MET A 442 -49.21 58.85 45.41
N ASP A 443 -49.83 58.46 44.30
CA ASP A 443 -51.07 59.10 43.81
C ASP A 443 -52.20 58.96 44.84
N LEU A 444 -52.37 57.75 45.39
CA LEU A 444 -53.35 57.52 46.45
C LEU A 444 -53.04 58.33 47.71
N ALA A 445 -51.77 58.38 48.12
CA ALA A 445 -51.35 59.16 49.28
C ALA A 445 -51.63 60.67 49.11
N PHE A 446 -51.40 61.20 47.90
CA PHE A 446 -51.70 62.58 47.57
C PHE A 446 -53.20 62.87 47.64
N ARG A 447 -54.04 62.02 47.03
CA ARG A 447 -55.51 62.18 47.09
C ARG A 447 -56.05 62.08 48.53
N SER A 448 -55.53 61.16 49.34
CA SER A 448 -55.90 61.06 50.75
C SER A 448 -55.51 62.32 51.53
N PHE A 449 -54.36 62.92 51.22
CA PHE A 449 -53.93 64.18 51.81
C PHE A 449 -54.86 65.34 51.44
N GLU A 450 -55.23 65.48 50.16
CA GLU A 450 -56.19 66.52 49.71
C GLU A 450 -57.58 66.37 50.32
N ALA A 451 -58.02 65.13 50.55
CA ALA A 451 -59.30 64.83 51.20
C ALA A 451 -59.30 65.08 52.73
N GLY A 452 -58.17 65.49 53.32
CA GLY A 452 -58.02 65.75 54.75
C GLY A 452 -57.74 64.51 55.61
N ASP A 453 -57.62 63.31 55.02
CA ASP A 453 -57.24 62.09 55.73
C ASP A 453 -55.70 61.97 55.81
N HIS A 454 -55.13 62.79 56.68
CA HIS A 454 -53.70 62.82 56.92
C HIS A 454 -53.14 61.50 57.47
N SER A 455 -53.97 60.68 58.15
CA SER A 455 -53.56 59.38 58.70
C SER A 455 -53.37 58.34 57.59
N ALA A 456 -54.31 58.25 56.65
CA ALA A 456 -54.20 57.38 55.49
C ALA A 456 -53.02 57.78 54.58
N ALA A 457 -52.85 59.09 54.32
CA ALA A 457 -51.71 59.61 53.58
C ALA A 457 -50.38 59.25 54.28
N HIS A 458 -50.28 59.48 55.59
CA HIS A 458 -49.09 59.15 56.37
C HIS A 458 -48.79 57.64 56.34
N LYS A 459 -49.80 56.77 56.42
CA LYS A 459 -49.63 55.30 56.38
C LYS A 459 -49.00 54.83 55.06
N LEU A 460 -49.43 55.38 53.93
CA LEU A 460 -48.90 55.03 52.60
C LEU A 460 -47.46 55.53 52.42
N VAL A 461 -47.17 56.76 52.81
CA VAL A 461 -45.81 57.32 52.71
C VAL A 461 -44.85 56.62 53.68
N ARG A 462 -45.32 56.24 54.87
CA ARG A 462 -44.52 55.49 55.87
C ARG A 462 -44.07 54.11 55.36
N LYS A 463 -44.81 53.47 54.45
CA LYS A 463 -44.40 52.20 53.81
C LYS A 463 -43.01 52.29 53.17
N TYR A 464 -42.64 53.48 52.69
CA TYR A 464 -41.38 53.76 52.01
C TYR A 464 -40.38 54.55 52.88
N SER A 465 -40.61 54.67 54.19
CA SER A 465 -39.79 55.48 55.11
C SER A 465 -38.44 54.86 55.48
N LYS A 466 -38.32 53.53 55.43
CA LYS A 466 -37.07 52.81 55.73
C LYS A 466 -36.24 52.65 54.44
N PRO A 467 -34.94 52.95 54.46
CA PRO A 467 -34.06 52.59 53.35
C PRO A 467 -34.12 51.08 53.14
N GLY A 468 -34.47 50.65 51.92
CA GLY A 468 -34.33 49.26 51.49
C GLY A 468 -32.99 49.01 50.81
N ILE A 469 -32.75 47.75 50.41
CA ILE A 469 -31.58 47.30 49.63
C ILE A 469 -31.62 47.83 48.17
N HIS A 470 -32.77 48.32 47.72
CA HIS A 470 -33.04 48.79 46.35
C HIS A 470 -32.93 50.32 46.24
N PRO A 471 -32.87 50.89 45.01
CA PRO A 471 -32.75 52.33 44.80
C PRO A 471 -33.79 53.08 45.61
N ASP A 472 -33.33 54.07 46.36
CA ASP A 472 -34.15 54.84 47.28
C ASP A 472 -35.37 55.44 46.57
N PRO A 473 -36.60 54.97 46.85
CA PRO A 473 -37.80 55.46 46.18
C PRO A 473 -38.23 56.85 46.68
N ARG A 474 -37.51 57.44 47.65
CA ARG A 474 -37.84 58.74 48.25
C ARG A 474 -37.48 59.91 47.34
N VAL A 475 -38.27 60.08 46.29
CA VAL A 475 -38.22 61.22 45.37
C VAL A 475 -39.02 62.41 45.91
N TRP A 476 -39.21 63.47 45.10
CA TRP A 476 -39.79 64.72 45.56
C TRP A 476 -41.23 64.55 46.06
N GLU A 477 -42.02 63.67 45.43
CA GLU A 477 -43.41 63.34 45.78
C GLU A 477 -43.48 62.83 47.22
N TRP A 478 -42.65 61.84 47.54
CA TRP A 478 -42.56 61.25 48.87
C TRP A 478 -42.12 62.29 49.90
N ARG A 479 -41.09 63.10 49.59
CA ARG A 479 -40.55 64.11 50.53
C ARG A 479 -41.54 65.22 50.83
N TYR A 480 -42.30 65.65 49.82
CA TYR A 480 -43.36 66.63 49.98
C TYR A 480 -44.45 66.09 50.91
N LEU A 481 -45.03 64.93 50.59
CA LEU A 481 -46.09 64.32 51.40
C LEU A 481 -45.61 63.94 52.81
N TRP A 482 -44.36 63.47 52.93
CA TRP A 482 -43.75 63.22 54.24
C TRP A 482 -43.66 64.51 55.04
N GLY A 483 -43.15 65.60 54.45
CA GLY A 483 -43.03 66.89 55.13
C GLY A 483 -44.36 67.50 55.57
N GLN A 484 -45.43 67.32 54.79
CA GLN A 484 -46.77 67.80 55.16
C GLN A 484 -47.44 66.94 56.24
N THR A 485 -47.06 65.67 56.36
CA THR A 485 -47.62 64.73 57.32
C THR A 485 -46.71 64.48 58.53
N HIS A 486 -45.56 65.16 58.63
CA HIS A 486 -44.63 65.08 59.76
C HIS A 486 -44.50 66.42 60.51
N GLU A 487 -44.72 66.41 61.82
CA GLU A 487 -44.43 67.55 62.69
C GLU A 487 -42.91 67.81 62.78
N ARG A 488 -42.46 69.02 62.40
CA ARG A 488 -41.08 69.47 62.65
C ARG A 488 -40.95 70.00 64.08
N ARG A 489 -40.09 69.41 64.91
CA ARG A 489 -39.66 69.97 66.21
C ARG A 489 -38.20 70.42 66.14
N SER A 490 -37.93 71.71 66.36
CA SER A 490 -36.58 72.23 66.64
C SER A 490 -36.25 72.05 68.13
N ILE A 491 -34.97 71.81 68.45
CA ILE A 491 -34.49 71.56 69.82
C ILE A 491 -33.26 72.44 70.06
N VAL A 492 -33.25 73.17 71.18
CA VAL A 492 -32.10 73.97 71.65
C VAL A 492 -31.24 73.10 72.58
N LEU A 493 -29.94 72.98 72.29
CA LEU A 493 -29.01 72.16 73.08
C LEU A 493 -28.35 72.92 74.24
N GLY A 494 -28.24 74.25 74.13
CA GLY A 494 -27.67 75.16 75.14
C GLY A 494 -27.02 76.40 74.49
N HIS A 495 -26.26 77.17 75.28
CA HIS A 495 -25.67 78.45 74.86
C HIS A 495 -24.17 78.54 75.24
N HIS A 496 -23.42 79.34 74.48
CA HIS A 496 -22.10 79.84 74.88
C HIS A 496 -22.25 81.20 75.56
N ASP A 497 -21.32 81.55 76.45
CA ASP A 497 -21.32 82.84 77.16
C ASP A 497 -20.76 83.98 76.27
N SER A 498 -20.16 83.62 75.13
CA SER A 498 -19.69 84.55 74.09
C SER A 498 -20.12 84.09 72.69
N LEU A 499 -19.77 84.87 71.66
CA LEU A 499 -20.10 84.60 70.27
C LEU A 499 -19.57 83.23 69.84
N THR A 500 -20.47 82.32 69.44
CA THR A 500 -20.11 81.02 68.87
C THR A 500 -19.60 81.23 67.44
N LEU A 501 -18.32 80.94 67.22
CA LEU A 501 -17.65 81.18 65.93
C LEU A 501 -17.63 79.94 65.03
N TRP A 502 -17.70 78.74 65.61
CA TRP A 502 -17.71 77.50 64.84
C TRP A 502 -18.57 76.42 65.50
N VAL A 503 -19.20 75.58 64.67
CA VAL A 503 -20.00 74.43 65.10
C VAL A 503 -19.79 73.29 64.10
N GLU A 504 -19.49 72.08 64.58
CA GLU A 504 -19.30 70.91 63.73
C GLU A 504 -19.72 69.60 64.44
N PHE A 505 -20.41 68.72 63.71
CA PHE A 505 -20.72 67.38 64.22
C PHE A 505 -19.50 66.47 64.17
N ALA A 506 -19.32 65.66 65.21
CA ALA A 506 -18.42 64.53 65.16
C ALA A 506 -18.90 63.50 64.10
N PRO A 507 -18.01 62.75 63.44
CA PRO A 507 -18.37 61.84 62.34
C PRO A 507 -19.45 60.80 62.66
N HIS A 508 -19.55 60.37 63.92
CA HIS A 508 -20.56 59.41 64.38
C HIS A 508 -21.92 60.06 64.71
N GLY A 509 -22.07 61.39 64.58
CA GLY A 509 -23.33 62.13 64.77
C GLY A 509 -23.80 62.32 66.23
N ARG A 510 -23.27 61.55 67.18
CA ARG A 510 -23.61 61.68 68.61
C ARG A 510 -23.18 63.00 69.28
N TRP A 511 -22.00 63.51 68.94
CA TRP A 511 -21.43 64.71 69.56
C TRP A 511 -21.48 65.88 68.58
N LEU A 512 -21.83 67.06 69.09
CA LEU A 512 -21.67 68.33 68.40
C LEU A 512 -20.56 69.10 69.13
N GLY A 513 -19.53 69.52 68.41
CA GLY A 513 -18.53 70.44 68.94
C GLY A 513 -18.90 71.87 68.56
N SER A 514 -18.76 72.80 69.48
CA SER A 514 -18.81 74.23 69.18
C SER A 514 -17.82 75.00 69.99
N ILE A 515 -17.33 76.11 69.44
CA ILE A 515 -16.31 76.94 70.08
C ILE A 515 -16.67 78.41 69.98
N ASP A 516 -16.43 79.13 71.07
CA ASP A 516 -16.69 80.57 71.18
C ASP A 516 -15.45 81.44 70.93
N SER A 517 -15.67 82.75 70.90
CA SER A 517 -14.61 83.75 70.68
C SER A 517 -13.63 83.90 71.84
N GLU A 518 -13.88 83.30 73.00
CA GLU A 518 -12.97 83.33 74.16
C GLU A 518 -12.19 82.02 74.29
N GLY A 519 -12.21 81.19 73.23
CA GLY A 519 -11.47 79.93 73.14
C GLY A 519 -12.09 78.77 73.90
N THR A 520 -13.36 78.89 74.33
CA THR A 520 -14.07 77.84 75.07
C THR A 520 -14.67 76.83 74.11
N LEU A 521 -14.12 75.61 74.11
CA LEU A 521 -14.68 74.47 73.41
C LEU A 521 -15.78 73.82 74.26
N LYS A 522 -16.99 73.72 73.71
CA LYS A 522 -18.10 72.94 74.27
C LYS A 522 -18.43 71.74 73.39
N LEU A 523 -18.63 70.58 74.01
CA LEU A 523 -19.18 69.39 73.37
C LEU A 523 -20.60 69.12 73.88
N TRP A 524 -21.52 68.85 72.97
CA TRP A 524 -22.93 68.58 73.26
C TRP A 524 -23.28 67.14 72.91
N ASP A 525 -23.98 66.42 73.79
CA ASP A 525 -24.59 65.13 73.43
C ASP A 525 -25.93 65.42 72.72
N VAL A 526 -26.00 65.08 71.44
CA VAL A 526 -27.19 65.34 70.59
C VAL A 526 -28.38 64.50 71.07
N ASN A 527 -28.14 63.30 71.59
CA ASN A 527 -29.18 62.41 72.06
C ASN A 527 -29.68 62.81 73.45
N MET A 528 -28.77 63.15 74.36
CA MET A 528 -29.12 63.58 75.72
C MET A 528 -29.52 65.06 75.80
N ARG A 529 -29.35 65.82 74.73
CA ARG A 529 -29.76 67.24 74.57
C ARG A 529 -29.17 68.16 75.63
N ARG A 530 -27.91 67.95 75.98
CA ARG A 530 -27.23 68.74 77.02
C ARG A 530 -25.76 68.92 76.69
N GLU A 531 -25.18 69.95 77.30
CA GLU A 531 -23.73 70.12 77.38
C GLU A 531 -23.11 68.89 78.06
N TRP A 532 -22.03 68.39 77.50
CA TRP A 532 -21.27 67.27 78.05
C TRP A 532 -19.95 67.73 78.64
N ILE A 533 -19.18 68.54 77.90
CA ILE A 533 -17.86 69.03 78.31
C ILE A 533 -17.73 70.49 77.90
N SER A 534 -17.16 71.31 78.77
CA SER A 534 -16.72 72.68 78.50
C SER A 534 -15.26 72.83 78.92
N THR A 535 -14.39 73.33 78.04
CA THR A 535 -12.96 73.51 78.33
C THR A 535 -12.45 74.74 77.59
N ASN A 536 -11.82 75.66 78.32
CA ASN A 536 -11.12 76.78 77.71
C ASN A 536 -9.77 76.31 77.16
N LEU A 537 -9.64 76.27 75.84
CA LEU A 537 -8.42 75.83 75.16
C LEU A 537 -7.46 77.00 74.95
N PHE A 538 -7.94 78.22 74.80
CA PHE A 538 -7.12 79.41 74.57
C PHE A 538 -7.57 80.53 75.51
N PRO A 539 -6.75 80.92 76.52
CA PRO A 539 -7.13 81.99 77.42
C PRO A 539 -7.08 83.34 76.69
N GLY A 540 -8.25 83.90 76.39
CA GLY A 540 -8.43 85.22 75.76
C GLY A 540 -9.18 85.18 74.44
N ARG A 541 -9.35 86.35 73.81
CA ARG A 541 -10.08 86.44 72.54
C ARG A 541 -9.31 85.81 71.40
N VAL A 542 -9.91 84.78 70.81
CA VAL A 542 -9.39 84.07 69.64
C VAL A 542 -10.46 83.96 68.55
N ASN A 543 -10.04 83.71 67.31
CA ASN A 543 -10.92 83.36 66.21
C ASN A 543 -10.61 81.91 65.80
N PRO A 544 -11.23 80.92 66.45
CA PRO A 544 -10.78 79.54 66.34
C PRO A 544 -11.53 78.79 65.23
N SER A 545 -10.81 77.89 64.56
CA SER A 545 -11.40 76.88 63.68
C SER A 545 -11.33 75.52 64.34
N LEU A 546 -12.41 74.74 64.22
CA LEU A 546 -12.54 73.42 64.82
C LEU A 546 -12.67 72.36 63.71
N ALA A 547 -11.99 71.23 63.89
CA ALA A 547 -12.12 70.06 63.04
C ALA A 547 -12.01 68.75 63.82
N TRP A 548 -12.93 67.82 63.58
CA TRP A 548 -12.91 66.47 64.16
C TRP A 548 -12.03 65.51 63.37
N SER A 549 -11.31 64.62 64.08
CA SER A 549 -10.70 63.47 63.44
C SER A 549 -11.77 62.49 62.92
N PRO A 550 -11.52 61.74 61.83
CA PRO A 550 -12.50 60.83 61.24
C PRO A 550 -12.98 59.72 62.18
N ASP A 551 -12.16 59.34 63.16
CA ASP A 551 -12.50 58.36 64.19
C ASP A 551 -13.24 58.96 65.39
N GLY A 552 -13.44 60.29 65.42
CA GLY A 552 -14.14 61.04 66.45
C GLY A 552 -13.39 61.13 67.79
N ARG A 553 -12.11 60.74 67.84
CA ARG A 553 -11.33 60.71 69.09
C ARG A 553 -10.64 62.02 69.41
N LEU A 554 -10.27 62.79 68.39
CA LEU A 554 -9.50 64.02 68.51
C LEU A 554 -10.26 65.20 67.91
N VAL A 555 -10.06 66.37 68.52
CA VAL A 555 -10.50 67.66 68.00
C VAL A 555 -9.27 68.52 67.80
N ALA A 556 -9.06 68.97 66.56
CA ALA A 556 -8.06 69.99 66.28
C ALA A 556 -8.72 71.36 66.36
N VAL A 557 -8.08 72.28 67.07
CA VAL A 557 -8.50 73.67 67.15
C VAL A 557 -7.32 74.57 66.79
N GLY A 558 -7.46 75.29 65.68
CA GLY A 558 -6.49 76.29 65.24
C GLY A 558 -6.91 77.69 65.67
N SER A 559 -5.95 78.52 66.07
CA SER A 559 -6.17 79.90 66.51
C SER A 559 -5.36 80.91 65.70
N PHE A 560 -5.80 82.17 65.71
CA PHE A 560 -5.16 83.29 65.02
C PHE A 560 -3.83 83.72 65.64
N ASP A 561 -3.53 83.30 66.87
CA ASP A 561 -2.21 83.46 67.48
C ASP A 561 -1.19 82.42 66.96
N GLY A 562 -1.60 81.58 66.02
CA GLY A 562 -0.77 80.59 65.36
C GLY A 562 -0.69 79.25 66.09
N ALA A 563 -1.36 79.14 67.24
CA ALA A 563 -1.39 77.91 68.02
C ALA A 563 -2.43 76.92 67.47
N LEU A 564 -2.01 75.68 67.28
CA LEU A 564 -2.82 74.53 66.92
C LEU A 564 -2.87 73.56 68.08
N LYS A 565 -4.03 73.44 68.74
CA LYS A 565 -4.22 72.52 69.86
C LYS A 565 -4.99 71.29 69.40
N ILE A 566 -4.45 70.12 69.70
CA ILE A 566 -5.11 68.84 69.45
C ILE A 566 -5.58 68.30 70.80
N TRP A 567 -6.88 68.17 70.95
CA TRP A 567 -7.53 67.80 72.20
C TRP A 567 -8.15 66.41 72.08
N ASN A 568 -7.87 65.54 73.05
CA ASN A 568 -8.42 64.20 73.10
C ASN A 568 -9.74 64.17 73.86
N VAL A 569 -10.77 63.67 73.18
CA VAL A 569 -12.16 63.65 73.67
C VAL A 569 -12.35 62.70 74.83
N LYS A 570 -11.65 61.57 74.85
CA LYS A 570 -11.76 60.55 75.88
C LYS A 570 -11.08 60.99 77.18
N ASN A 571 -9.87 61.56 77.08
CA ASN A 571 -9.04 61.89 78.23
C ASN A 571 -9.21 63.35 78.70
N GLN A 572 -9.96 64.16 77.94
CA GLN A 572 -10.26 65.56 78.22
C GLN A 572 -9.03 66.45 78.42
N ARG A 573 -7.96 66.18 77.66
CA ARG A 573 -6.68 66.89 77.77
C ARG A 573 -6.14 67.23 76.39
N ILE A 574 -5.33 68.29 76.33
CA ILE A 574 -4.54 68.65 75.16
C ILE A 574 -3.46 67.59 74.99
N GLU A 575 -3.48 66.87 73.87
CA GLU A 575 -2.46 65.88 73.51
C GLU A 575 -1.22 66.51 72.89
N ALA A 576 -1.41 67.56 72.09
CA ALA A 576 -0.33 68.27 71.43
C ALA A 576 -0.69 69.75 71.25
N THR A 577 0.33 70.60 71.35
CA THR A 577 0.25 72.01 70.96
C THR A 577 1.35 72.23 69.92
N GLU A 578 0.93 72.49 68.69
CA GLU A 578 1.80 72.70 67.54
C GLU A 578 1.60 74.12 67.01
N SER A 579 2.49 74.57 66.13
CA SER A 579 2.29 75.80 65.36
C SER A 579 2.58 75.51 63.88
N LEU A 580 1.57 75.70 63.05
CA LEU A 580 1.71 75.56 61.59
C LEU A 580 1.92 76.90 60.92
N HIS A 581 1.21 77.94 61.34
CA HIS A 581 1.26 79.28 60.77
C HIS A 581 1.31 80.32 61.89
N GLU A 582 1.73 81.54 61.58
CA GLU A 582 1.58 82.68 62.50
C GLU A 582 0.11 82.98 62.81
N LYS A 583 -0.79 82.73 61.85
CA LYS A 583 -2.25 82.80 62.02
C LYS A 583 -2.91 81.61 61.34
N ILE A 584 -3.77 80.89 62.06
CA ILE A 584 -4.50 79.75 61.51
C ILE A 584 -5.97 80.14 61.31
N TRP A 585 -6.39 80.21 60.05
CA TRP A 585 -7.78 80.55 59.68
C TRP A 585 -8.70 79.33 59.71
N GLN A 586 -8.19 78.17 59.28
CA GLN A 586 -8.97 76.96 59.22
C GLN A 586 -8.11 75.72 59.45
N VAL A 587 -8.69 74.70 60.08
CA VAL A 587 -8.10 73.36 60.23
C VAL A 587 -8.99 72.31 59.60
N ALA A 588 -8.40 71.23 59.07
CA ALA A 588 -9.15 70.09 58.52
C ALA A 588 -8.35 68.80 58.61
N TRP A 589 -9.00 67.71 59.03
CA TRP A 589 -8.40 66.37 59.02
C TRP A 589 -8.58 65.69 57.66
N SER A 590 -7.61 64.90 57.24
CA SER A 590 -7.76 63.97 56.12
C SER A 590 -8.75 62.86 56.47
N PRO A 591 -9.47 62.27 55.48
CA PRO A 591 -10.46 61.22 55.75
C PRO A 591 -9.89 59.95 56.40
N ASP A 592 -8.59 59.71 56.28
CA ASP A 592 -7.87 58.59 56.91
C ASP A 592 -7.28 58.95 58.29
N GLY A 593 -7.41 60.21 58.73
CA GLY A 593 -6.95 60.70 60.02
C GLY A 593 -5.44 60.90 60.15
N LYS A 594 -4.68 60.67 59.07
CA LYS A 594 -3.20 60.69 59.08
C LYS A 594 -2.60 62.08 58.90
N VAL A 595 -3.37 63.02 58.33
CA VAL A 595 -2.89 64.36 58.00
C VAL A 595 -3.84 65.39 58.56
N LEU A 596 -3.27 66.42 59.17
CA LEU A 596 -3.98 67.61 59.62
C LEU A 596 -3.51 68.81 58.79
N ALA A 597 -4.43 69.44 58.08
CA ALA A 597 -4.16 70.64 57.31
C ALA A 597 -4.48 71.89 58.14
N GLY A 598 -3.57 72.86 58.16
CA GLY A 598 -3.79 74.20 58.66
C GLY A 598 -3.67 75.22 57.54
N ALA A 599 -4.65 76.10 57.38
CA ALA A 599 -4.63 77.19 56.42
C ALA A 599 -4.19 78.52 57.08
N GLY A 600 -3.14 79.13 56.53
CA GLY A 600 -2.65 80.48 56.88
C GLY A 600 -2.99 81.50 55.81
N ASP A 601 -2.43 82.71 55.90
CA ASP A 601 -2.78 83.85 55.02
C ASP A 601 -2.60 83.56 53.53
N LEU A 602 -1.47 82.95 53.15
CA LEU A 602 -1.09 82.70 51.76
C LEU A 602 -0.60 81.27 51.52
N GLU A 603 -0.85 80.35 52.45
CA GLU A 603 -0.38 78.97 52.33
C GLU A 603 -1.17 77.98 53.18
N VAL A 604 -1.19 76.72 52.74
CA VAL A 604 -1.69 75.59 53.52
C VAL A 604 -0.52 74.71 53.89
N ARG A 605 -0.40 74.35 55.17
CA ARG A 605 0.61 73.40 55.66
C ARG A 605 -0.06 72.13 56.15
N LEU A 606 0.57 71.01 55.85
CA LEU A 606 0.11 69.67 56.20
C LEU A 606 1.02 69.11 57.29
N LEU A 607 0.42 68.64 58.38
CA LEU A 607 1.07 67.99 59.50
C LEU A 607 0.76 66.50 59.48
N ASP A 608 1.77 65.67 59.68
CA ASP A 608 1.56 64.25 59.97
C ASP A 608 1.06 64.08 61.40
N THR A 609 -0.06 63.37 61.58
CA THR A 609 -0.73 63.30 62.87
C THR A 609 -0.06 62.35 63.85
N GLU A 610 0.80 61.44 63.39
CA GLU A 610 1.52 60.47 64.23
C GLU A 610 2.89 61.01 64.62
N THR A 611 3.66 61.50 63.64
CA THR A 611 5.03 61.98 63.82
C THR A 611 5.12 63.44 64.26
N ARG A 612 4.01 64.20 64.16
CA ARG A 612 3.93 65.65 64.45
C ARG A 612 4.92 66.49 63.65
N LYS A 613 5.32 66.01 62.47
CA LYS A 613 6.21 66.74 61.56
C LYS A 613 5.42 67.39 60.44
N GLU A 614 5.87 68.57 60.03
CA GLU A 614 5.38 69.22 58.80
C GLU A 614 5.71 68.30 57.62
N LEU A 615 4.68 67.80 56.94
CA LEU A 615 4.80 66.96 55.74
C LEU A 615 5.04 67.81 54.50
N ARG A 616 4.29 68.90 54.38
CA ARG A 616 4.28 69.70 53.16
C ARG A 616 3.76 71.10 53.40
N ARG A 617 4.40 72.06 52.75
CA ARG A 617 3.93 73.42 52.57
C ARG A 617 3.41 73.61 51.15
N ILE A 618 2.22 74.16 51.02
CA ILE A 618 1.55 74.45 49.75
C ILE A 618 1.36 75.96 49.67
N PRO A 619 2.24 76.71 48.98
CA PRO A 619 2.11 78.15 48.82
C PRO A 619 0.93 78.49 47.90
N SER A 620 0.25 79.61 48.18
CA SER A 620 -0.69 80.22 47.24
C SER A 620 0.11 80.95 46.16
N GLU A 621 0.00 80.52 44.90
CA GLU A 621 0.56 81.27 43.77
C GLU A 621 -0.33 82.50 43.49
N ARG A 622 0.05 83.64 44.13
CA ARG A 622 -0.44 85.03 44.00
C ARG A 622 -1.36 85.54 45.14
N PRO A 623 -1.16 86.78 45.63
CA PRO A 623 -2.08 87.40 46.59
C PRO A 623 -3.43 87.67 45.90
N PHE A 624 -4.49 87.03 46.37
CA PHE A 624 -5.85 87.32 45.94
C PHE A 624 -6.33 88.63 46.60
N LYS A 625 -6.34 89.73 45.84
CA LYS A 625 -7.31 90.81 46.09
C LYS A 625 -8.69 90.28 45.74
N LEU A 626 -9.41 89.75 46.72
CA LEU A 626 -10.83 89.42 46.60
C LEU A 626 -11.63 90.38 47.49
N TRP A 627 -11.99 91.53 46.91
CA TRP A 627 -13.29 92.12 47.23
C TRP A 627 -14.33 91.31 46.47
N GLY A 628 -15.24 90.69 47.21
CA GLY A 628 -16.51 90.20 46.67
C GLY A 628 -16.47 88.78 46.11
N GLN A 629 -17.12 87.89 46.85
CA GLN A 629 -17.67 86.59 46.45
C GLN A 629 -16.79 85.36 46.68
N SER A 630 -17.02 84.81 47.89
CA SER A 630 -17.02 83.40 48.28
C SER A 630 -16.98 82.39 47.13
N VAL A 631 -15.94 81.57 47.10
CA VAL A 631 -16.00 80.24 46.48
C VAL A 631 -15.52 79.20 47.48
N ALA A 632 -16.54 78.54 48.05
CA ALA A 632 -16.63 77.16 48.50
C ALA A 632 -15.36 76.28 48.41
N SER A 633 -14.92 75.84 49.59
CA SER A 633 -14.54 74.47 49.95
C SER A 633 -13.87 73.61 48.86
N ALA A 634 -12.54 73.66 48.82
CA ALA A 634 -11.72 72.67 48.14
C ALA A 634 -11.86 71.28 48.78
N THR A 635 -12.82 70.50 48.27
CA THR A 635 -12.90 69.05 48.49
C THR A 635 -11.86 68.37 47.60
N LEU A 636 -10.57 68.54 47.92
CA LEU A 636 -9.45 67.96 47.18
C LEU A 636 -8.80 66.83 48.00
N ALA A 637 -9.58 65.80 48.30
CA ALA A 637 -9.08 64.51 48.78
C ALA A 637 -10.16 63.42 48.60
N ARG A 638 -10.46 63.03 47.36
CA ARG A 638 -11.29 61.82 47.13
C ARG A 638 -10.88 60.93 45.96
N ASN A 639 -9.95 61.33 45.07
CA ASN A 639 -9.60 60.54 43.89
C ASN A 639 -8.11 60.55 43.49
N ALA A 640 -7.19 60.58 44.45
CA ALA A 640 -5.78 60.28 44.15
C ALA A 640 -5.50 58.78 44.34
N ARG A 641 -5.85 57.95 43.34
CA ARG A 641 -5.25 56.60 43.22
C ARG A 641 -3.84 56.78 42.65
N ILE A 642 -2.84 56.69 43.52
CA ILE A 642 -1.44 56.56 43.13
C ILE A 642 -1.29 55.16 42.49
N ARG A 643 -1.03 55.09 41.18
CA ARG A 643 -0.58 53.85 40.51
C ARG A 643 0.95 53.77 40.61
N PRO A 644 1.54 52.60 40.92
CA PRO A 644 2.98 52.42 40.86
C PRO A 644 3.43 52.20 39.42
N GLU A 645 4.38 53.01 38.95
CA GLU A 645 5.08 52.85 37.69
C GLU A 645 6.14 51.74 37.81
N SER A 646 6.13 50.80 36.87
CA SER A 646 7.15 49.75 36.73
C SER A 646 8.40 50.30 36.04
N CYS A 647 9.51 50.36 36.78
CA CYS A 647 10.85 50.63 36.28
C CYS A 647 11.47 49.42 35.52
N GLN A 648 12.04 49.71 34.35
CA GLN A 648 13.33 49.29 33.76
C GLN A 648 13.83 47.83 33.80
N ALA A 649 14.24 47.33 32.62
CA ALA A 649 15.64 46.94 32.26
C ALA A 649 15.67 46.39 30.81
N THR A 650 16.21 47.06 29.78
CA THR A 650 17.59 47.03 29.23
C THR A 650 18.27 45.66 29.08
N THR A 651 18.42 45.21 27.83
CA THR A 651 19.55 44.51 27.12
C THR A 651 18.93 43.83 25.88
N THR A 652 19.35 43.97 24.62
CA THR A 652 20.57 44.42 23.93
C THR A 652 20.15 45.00 22.59
#